data_AF-A0A7S1YUI2-F1
#
_entry.id   AF-A0A7S1YUI2-F1
#
_cell.length_a   1.000
_cell.length_b   1.000
_cell.length_c   1.000
_cell.angle_alpha   90.00
_cell.angle_beta   90.00
_cell.angle_gamma   90.00
#
_symmetry.space_group_name_H-M   'P 1'
#
loop_
_entity.id
_entity.type
_entity.pdbx_description
1 polymer ?
#
loop_
_entity_poly.entity_id
_entity_poly.type
_entity_poly.pdbx_seq_one_letter_code
_entity_poly.pdbx_strand_id
1 'polypeptide(L)'
;GYINGLSSGVTLDVSDFSMFSITVSLTPKGMNERDKIIDLIFQYISLIQQSLPSPAASEEEKGGENHHTPVLKEYHDEIRRIGQINFDFSENGDPTSFASGMARRLFKYEENPQEILIGPILMENLDFDITQKLLELLHPSNALITITDPDAAAAIDVDSNDSSMYQDTDLMDSSWQQEKWYGAKYRQKEIDPQVMEKWASYGSGKLSIDSRLKLPELNKFIATDFSLRCDDDDNRDTDSITITSTNGDDTNVATTMPTPPKLLPQDLPGVRMHHKMDTTYRVPKTFIKIHLTSPNVYKSPRSMTLNRLYEKVLNDDLTSFVYDARLAGCHYRVACTPTGFRISLSGYSEKLTDLLDVLTSRMLSLAEEMLEGPVARPALYQMFQKAQQNLLRQTKNIRLDKPYSTAVYNSRLLFEDKIWNIQRYIDEMEEDAYNPLTMEECAKVAEECLFGRVKVESLCMGNIDEQSAKEVGKVIEDHFLKLGRPLSEDETPVFKSLKIPTKSEAKAILGGSVVEEAQSSKIPIIIEELAFSEKEENNAVEVLLQVGCGLTLGQEGVALLALLGNMAYNSAFSQLRTKEQLGYLVSATTRTGSGGGYALSVGVQSSTTLPAELENRIEAWLLTFHKELVEMSEERIAMEAAAVVAQLRERDMKLSDEVGSYWGEIMLTETLSEKLKQPAFDRKERMAKFLTLRDGNTNGDLHANVDEQSFTPAELKQKMIDFFDRHFSAESPERRAISSRVYGQKGKSIYLDNIGKPGYLSNYDDIRHMQQFMSSWPAIPYWLI
;
A
#
# COMPACT_ATOMS: atom_id res chain seq x y z
N GLY A 1 -4.41 -23.57 12.95
CA GLY A 1 -3.80 -22.23 13.08
C GLY A 1 -2.59 -22.20 14.00
N TYR A 2 -1.52 -22.93 13.67
CA TYR A 2 -0.22 -22.78 14.35
C TYR A 2 0.62 -21.63 13.78
N ILE A 3 0.44 -21.32 12.49
CA ILE A 3 1.27 -20.35 11.77
C ILE A 3 0.40 -19.30 11.07
N ASN A 4 0.97 -18.13 10.84
CA ASN A 4 0.42 -17.03 10.05
C ASN A 4 1.00 -16.99 8.62
N GLY A 5 2.18 -17.57 8.40
CA GLY A 5 2.85 -17.59 7.10
C GLY A 5 4.12 -18.44 7.13
N LEU A 6 4.54 -18.90 5.97
CA LEU A 6 5.75 -19.68 5.75
C LEU A 6 6.43 -19.19 4.46
N SER A 7 7.75 -19.03 4.50
CA SER A 7 8.57 -18.75 3.32
C SER A 7 9.87 -19.54 3.40
N SER A 8 10.39 -19.98 2.25
CA SER A 8 11.67 -20.67 2.16
C SER A 8 12.48 -20.18 0.98
N GLY A 9 13.80 -20.17 1.12
CA GLY A 9 14.71 -19.83 0.04
C GLY A 9 16.10 -19.46 0.52
N VAL A 10 16.93 -19.02 -0.41
CA VAL A 10 18.27 -18.47 -0.10
C VAL A 10 18.08 -17.08 0.52
N THR A 11 18.60 -16.89 1.73
CA THR A 11 18.45 -15.63 2.49
C THR A 11 19.73 -14.81 2.57
N LEU A 12 20.88 -15.48 2.60
CA LEU A 12 22.20 -14.87 2.50
C LEU A 12 22.94 -15.56 1.36
N ASP A 13 23.47 -14.78 0.44
CA ASP A 13 24.25 -15.27 -0.70
C ASP A 13 25.44 -14.34 -0.88
N VAL A 14 26.62 -14.83 -0.54
CA VAL A 14 27.90 -14.14 -0.70
C VAL A 14 28.87 -15.05 -1.45
N SER A 15 30.02 -14.53 -1.89
CA SER A 15 30.98 -15.28 -2.72
C SER A 15 31.44 -16.61 -2.12
N ASP A 16 31.48 -16.69 -0.79
CA ASP A 16 32.12 -17.80 -0.08
C ASP A 16 31.12 -18.83 0.47
N PHE A 17 29.86 -18.43 0.69
CA PHE A 17 28.81 -19.31 1.20
C PHE A 17 27.41 -18.73 0.97
N SER A 18 26.42 -19.62 0.98
CA SER A 18 25.00 -19.25 0.93
C SER A 18 24.25 -19.92 2.08
N MET A 19 23.15 -19.32 2.51
CA MET A 19 22.28 -19.84 3.57
C MET A 19 20.89 -20.09 3.01
N PHE A 20 20.40 -21.32 3.17
CA PHE A 20 19.00 -21.65 2.95
C PHE A 20 18.24 -21.49 4.27
N SER A 21 17.09 -20.83 4.26
CA SER A 21 16.27 -20.65 5.46
C SER A 21 14.81 -20.99 5.20
N ILE A 22 14.16 -21.53 6.23
CA ILE A 22 12.72 -21.70 6.32
C ILE A 22 12.24 -20.78 7.44
N THR A 23 11.48 -19.74 7.10
CA THR A 23 10.97 -18.75 8.05
C THR A 23 9.48 -18.99 8.27
N VAL A 24 9.08 -19.13 9.53
CA VAL A 24 7.71 -19.41 9.93
C VAL A 24 7.23 -18.35 10.92
N SER A 25 6.13 -17.67 10.58
CA SER A 25 5.49 -16.72 11.49
C SER A 25 4.50 -17.45 12.40
N LEU A 26 4.74 -17.47 13.71
CA LEU A 26 3.95 -18.25 14.67
C LEU A 26 2.71 -17.50 15.19
N THR A 27 1.65 -18.25 15.53
CA THR A 27 0.57 -17.79 16.42
C THR A 27 0.96 -18.04 17.88
N PRO A 28 0.26 -17.48 18.89
CA PRO A 28 0.53 -17.82 20.30
C PRO A 28 0.44 -19.33 20.57
N LYS A 29 -0.57 -19.99 19.98
CA LYS A 29 -0.69 -21.46 20.00
C LYS A 29 0.50 -22.14 19.32
N GLY A 30 0.97 -21.58 18.21
CA GLY A 30 2.15 -22.06 17.49
C GLY A 30 3.44 -21.93 18.28
N MET A 31 3.61 -20.86 19.06
CA MET A 31 4.77 -20.68 19.94
C MET A 31 4.83 -21.75 21.03
N ASN A 32 3.68 -22.05 21.65
CA ASN A 32 3.57 -23.11 22.66
C ASN A 32 3.79 -24.52 22.09
N GLU A 33 3.56 -24.71 20.79
CA GLU A 33 3.63 -25.99 20.09
C GLU A 33 4.76 -26.00 19.04
N ARG A 34 5.76 -25.12 19.21
CA ARG A 34 6.84 -24.87 18.26
C ARG A 34 7.60 -26.12 17.86
N ASP A 35 7.82 -27.04 18.81
CA ASP A 35 8.56 -28.27 18.55
C ASP A 35 7.79 -29.21 17.60
N LYS A 36 6.45 -29.21 17.67
CA LYS A 36 5.62 -29.94 16.70
C LYS A 36 5.71 -29.34 15.30
N ILE A 37 5.85 -28.02 15.20
CA ILE A 37 6.00 -27.33 13.91
C ILE A 37 7.35 -27.67 13.29
N ILE A 38 8.43 -27.62 14.08
CA ILE A 38 9.78 -27.99 13.63
C ILE A 38 9.81 -29.46 13.19
N ASP A 39 9.16 -30.35 13.94
CA ASP A 39 9.00 -31.75 13.57
C ASP A 39 8.31 -31.94 12.20
N LEU A 40 7.22 -31.20 11.95
CA LEU A 40 6.52 -31.21 10.65
C LEU A 40 7.39 -30.65 9.51
N ILE A 41 8.25 -29.67 9.78
CA ILE A 41 9.20 -29.13 8.78
C ILE A 41 10.18 -30.24 8.35
N PHE A 42 10.79 -30.96 9.30
CA PHE A 42 11.70 -32.06 8.96
C PHE A 42 11.00 -33.24 8.31
N GLN A 43 9.74 -33.51 8.68
CA GLN A 43 8.91 -34.48 7.96
C GLN A 43 8.66 -34.06 6.51
N TYR A 44 8.40 -32.78 6.24
CA TYR A 44 8.19 -32.28 4.88
C TYR A 44 9.48 -32.27 4.05
N ILE A 45 10.63 -31.92 4.65
CA ILE A 45 11.95 -32.07 4.02
C ILE A 45 12.18 -33.54 3.64
N SER A 46 11.85 -34.47 4.54
CA SER A 46 11.97 -35.90 4.29
C SER A 46 11.03 -36.38 3.19
N LEU A 47 9.82 -35.82 3.08
CA LEU A 47 8.88 -36.12 2.00
C LEU A 47 9.47 -35.75 0.63
N ILE A 48 10.14 -34.59 0.54
CA ILE A 48 10.84 -34.15 -0.67
C ILE A 48 12.02 -35.09 -0.96
N GLN A 49 12.82 -35.44 0.04
CA GLN A 49 13.94 -36.38 -0.12
C GLN A 49 13.48 -37.75 -0.65
N GLN A 50 12.37 -38.28 -0.13
CA GLN A 50 11.80 -39.56 -0.57
C GLN A 50 11.19 -39.52 -1.97
N SER A 51 10.96 -38.33 -2.54
CA SER A 51 10.45 -38.15 -3.90
C SER A 51 11.54 -38.19 -4.98
N LEU A 52 12.82 -38.22 -4.58
CA LEU A 52 13.94 -38.38 -5.51
C LEU A 52 13.96 -39.79 -6.11
N PRO A 53 14.35 -39.95 -7.38
CA PRO A 53 14.62 -41.26 -7.96
C PRO A 53 15.68 -42.01 -7.15
N SER A 54 15.57 -43.35 -7.08
CA SER A 54 16.60 -44.18 -6.43
C SER A 54 17.98 -43.93 -7.07
N PRO A 55 19.07 -43.89 -6.29
CA PRO A 55 20.43 -43.76 -6.82
C PRO A 55 20.81 -44.86 -7.82
N ALA A 56 20.13 -46.01 -7.77
CA ALA A 56 20.32 -47.14 -8.67
C ALA A 56 19.43 -47.10 -9.93
N ALA A 57 18.58 -46.09 -10.10
CA ALA A 57 17.76 -45.93 -11.29
C ALA A 57 18.64 -45.60 -12.51
N SER A 58 18.47 -46.37 -13.59
CA SER A 58 19.15 -46.15 -14.87
C SER A 58 18.79 -44.79 -15.48
N GLU A 59 19.63 -44.25 -16.39
CA GLU A 59 19.32 -43.01 -17.13
C GLU A 59 17.98 -43.13 -17.91
N GLU A 60 17.63 -44.33 -18.36
CA GLU A 60 16.33 -44.64 -18.97
C GLU A 60 15.16 -44.68 -17.95
N GLU A 61 15.38 -45.04 -16.68
CA GLU A 61 14.36 -44.94 -15.61
C GLU A 61 14.22 -43.52 -15.06
N LYS A 62 15.25 -42.68 -15.22
CA LYS A 62 15.22 -41.25 -14.89
C LYS A 62 14.61 -40.39 -16.02
N GLY A 63 14.27 -40.97 -17.19
CA GLY A 63 13.76 -40.19 -18.32
C GLY A 63 13.19 -40.91 -19.57
N GLY A 64 12.88 -42.21 -19.54
CA GLY A 64 12.39 -42.98 -20.70
C GLY A 64 10.87 -43.00 -20.86
N GLU A 65 10.40 -43.05 -22.12
CA GLU A 65 9.00 -42.90 -22.58
C GLU A 65 7.93 -43.84 -21.97
N ASN A 66 8.30 -44.80 -21.12
CA ASN A 66 7.38 -45.78 -20.50
C ASN A 66 7.41 -45.80 -18.96
N HIS A 67 8.09 -44.87 -18.28
CA HIS A 67 8.08 -44.75 -16.82
C HIS A 67 7.52 -43.39 -16.38
N HIS A 68 6.83 -43.37 -15.24
CA HIS A 68 6.23 -42.15 -14.67
C HIS A 68 7.31 -41.09 -14.46
N THR A 69 7.17 -39.92 -15.10
CA THR A 69 8.09 -38.78 -14.94
C THR A 69 8.24 -38.45 -13.45
N PRO A 70 9.46 -38.30 -12.91
CA PRO A 70 9.63 -37.90 -11.51
C PRO A 70 8.95 -36.54 -11.28
N VAL A 71 8.12 -36.44 -10.24
CA VAL A 71 7.33 -35.23 -9.96
C VAL A 71 8.20 -33.97 -9.82
N LEU A 72 9.42 -34.10 -9.31
CA LEU A 72 10.38 -32.99 -9.20
C LEU A 72 10.80 -32.43 -10.56
N LYS A 73 10.85 -33.27 -11.61
CA LYS A 73 11.09 -32.82 -12.98
C LYS A 73 9.91 -32.01 -13.50
N GLU A 74 8.68 -32.44 -13.20
CA GLU A 74 7.48 -31.69 -13.58
C GLU A 74 7.44 -30.33 -12.90
N TYR A 75 7.76 -30.24 -11.60
CA TYR A 75 7.88 -28.95 -10.90
C TYR A 75 9.00 -28.07 -11.47
N HIS A 76 10.15 -28.66 -11.80
CA HIS A 76 11.24 -27.94 -12.43
C HIS A 76 10.81 -27.35 -13.79
N ASP A 77 10.15 -28.15 -14.64
CA ASP A 77 9.67 -27.72 -15.94
C ASP A 77 8.56 -26.66 -15.82
N GLU A 78 7.70 -26.77 -14.80
CA GLU A 78 6.72 -25.75 -14.45
C GLU A 78 7.38 -24.41 -14.07
N ILE A 79 8.34 -24.42 -13.14
CA ILE A 79 9.06 -23.21 -12.70
C ILE A 79 9.82 -22.59 -13.89
N ARG A 80 10.48 -23.41 -14.71
CA ARG A 80 11.17 -22.98 -15.93
C ARG A 80 10.21 -22.32 -16.90
N ARG A 81 9.04 -22.91 -17.14
CA ARG A 81 8.01 -22.36 -18.03
C ARG A 81 7.47 -21.03 -17.50
N ILE A 82 7.15 -20.94 -16.21
CA ILE A 82 6.70 -19.70 -15.56
C ILE A 82 7.77 -18.62 -15.70
N GLY A 83 9.04 -18.95 -15.44
CA GLY A 83 10.17 -18.05 -15.60
C GLY A 83 10.29 -17.51 -17.03
N GLN A 84 10.21 -18.39 -18.02
CA GLN A 84 10.27 -18.02 -19.44
C GLN A 84 9.11 -17.11 -19.84
N ILE A 85 7.87 -17.46 -19.49
CA ILE A 85 6.69 -16.63 -19.79
C ILE A 85 6.86 -15.23 -19.17
N ASN A 86 7.28 -15.16 -17.90
CA ASN A 86 7.50 -13.89 -17.22
C ASN A 86 8.61 -13.04 -17.86
N PHE A 87 9.62 -13.67 -18.46
CA PHE A 87 10.66 -12.98 -19.23
C PHE A 87 10.12 -12.44 -20.55
N ASP A 88 9.48 -13.31 -21.33
CA ASP A 88 8.97 -13.01 -22.68
C ASP A 88 7.98 -11.84 -22.66
N PHE A 89 7.18 -11.75 -21.58
CA PHE A 89 6.19 -10.70 -21.39
C PHE A 89 6.56 -9.72 -20.26
N SER A 90 7.85 -9.60 -19.95
CA SER A 90 8.33 -8.57 -19.04
C SER A 90 8.11 -7.18 -19.64
N GLU A 91 7.67 -6.25 -18.81
CA GLU A 91 7.47 -4.86 -19.21
C GLU A 91 8.65 -4.00 -18.74
N ASN A 92 8.90 -2.89 -19.45
CA ASN A 92 9.92 -1.94 -19.04
C ASN A 92 9.57 -1.36 -17.66
N GLY A 93 10.55 -1.42 -16.75
CA GLY A 93 10.45 -0.84 -15.42
C GLY A 93 11.07 0.56 -15.34
N ASP A 94 11.13 1.09 -14.12
CA ASP A 94 11.86 2.32 -13.82
C ASP A 94 13.33 2.23 -14.27
N PRO A 95 13.82 3.14 -15.13
CA PRO A 95 15.18 3.12 -15.64
C PRO A 95 16.24 3.18 -14.54
N THR A 96 15.96 3.88 -13.43
CA THR A 96 16.89 4.00 -12.31
C THR A 96 17.07 2.66 -11.60
N SER A 97 15.96 2.00 -11.30
CA SER A 97 15.92 0.67 -10.70
C SER A 97 16.53 -0.39 -11.63
N PHE A 98 16.25 -0.28 -12.93
CA PHE A 98 16.83 -1.15 -13.94
C PHE A 98 18.35 -0.98 -14.01
N ALA A 99 18.86 0.25 -14.15
CA ALA A 99 20.30 0.53 -14.21
C ALA A 99 21.02 0.05 -12.93
N SER A 100 20.46 0.33 -11.75
CA SER A 100 21.00 -0.15 -10.47
C SER A 100 21.01 -1.68 -10.39
N GLY A 101 19.91 -2.33 -10.80
CA GLY A 101 19.77 -3.78 -10.83
C GLY A 101 20.75 -4.45 -11.79
N MET A 102 20.91 -3.90 -13.00
CA MET A 102 21.83 -4.41 -14.02
C MET A 102 23.29 -4.18 -13.63
N ALA A 103 23.63 -3.02 -13.07
CA ALA A 103 24.99 -2.75 -12.59
C ALA A 103 25.46 -3.81 -11.58
N ARG A 104 24.57 -4.25 -10.67
CA ARG A 104 24.86 -5.36 -9.76
C ARG A 104 25.04 -6.70 -10.48
N ARG A 105 24.27 -6.96 -11.53
CA ARG A 105 24.34 -8.22 -12.29
C ARG A 105 25.59 -8.33 -13.17
N LEU A 106 26.18 -7.21 -13.60
CA LEU A 106 27.43 -7.23 -14.37
C LEU A 106 28.55 -7.99 -13.64
N PHE A 107 28.63 -7.86 -12.31
CA PHE A 107 29.59 -8.60 -11.50
C PHE A 107 29.28 -10.11 -11.38
N LYS A 108 28.00 -10.50 -11.51
CA LYS A 108 27.58 -11.91 -11.43
C LYS A 108 27.77 -12.66 -12.74
N TYR A 109 27.61 -11.97 -13.88
CA TYR A 109 27.73 -12.53 -15.23
C TYR A 109 28.95 -11.96 -15.97
N GLU A 110 30.06 -11.71 -15.26
CA GLU A 110 31.27 -11.11 -15.85
C GLU A 110 31.82 -11.94 -17.01
N GLU A 111 31.77 -13.28 -16.90
CA GLU A 111 32.24 -14.20 -17.94
C GLU A 111 31.27 -14.28 -19.14
N ASN A 112 29.97 -14.06 -18.92
CA ASN A 112 28.93 -14.09 -19.96
C ASN A 112 28.03 -12.83 -19.92
N PRO A 113 28.54 -11.62 -20.23
CA PRO A 113 27.74 -10.39 -20.11
C PRO A 113 26.50 -10.36 -21.01
N GLN A 114 26.48 -11.16 -22.08
CA GLN A 114 25.33 -11.31 -22.98
C GLN A 114 24.11 -11.95 -22.27
N GLU A 115 24.32 -12.66 -21.16
CA GLU A 115 23.27 -13.33 -20.40
C GLU A 115 22.69 -12.46 -19.28
N ILE A 116 23.12 -11.20 -19.12
CA ILE A 116 22.76 -10.38 -17.95
C ILE A 116 21.25 -10.23 -17.69
N LEU A 117 20.46 -10.23 -18.78
CA LEU A 117 19.01 -10.10 -18.72
C LEU A 117 18.33 -11.44 -18.40
N ILE A 118 18.73 -12.49 -19.11
CA ILE A 118 18.07 -13.80 -19.09
C ILE A 118 18.67 -14.76 -18.05
N GLY A 119 19.90 -14.55 -17.61
CA GLY A 119 20.67 -15.43 -16.73
C GLY A 119 19.92 -15.86 -15.45
N PRO A 120 19.19 -14.97 -14.75
CA PRO A 120 18.38 -15.37 -13.60
C PRO A 120 17.21 -16.31 -13.91
N ILE A 121 16.88 -16.49 -15.18
CA ILE A 121 15.72 -17.23 -15.70
C ILE A 121 16.19 -18.48 -16.47
N LEU A 122 17.41 -18.47 -16.99
CA LEU A 122 18.07 -19.65 -17.55
C LEU A 122 18.18 -20.73 -16.47
N MET A 123 17.20 -21.62 -16.46
CA MET A 123 17.29 -22.89 -15.74
C MET A 123 17.75 -23.95 -16.73
N GLU A 124 18.84 -24.63 -16.42
CA GLU A 124 19.30 -25.79 -17.17
C GLU A 124 18.36 -26.98 -16.95
N ASN A 125 18.70 -28.16 -17.44
CA ASN A 125 17.92 -29.35 -17.10
C ASN A 125 18.13 -29.71 -15.63
N LEU A 126 17.09 -30.28 -15.01
CA LEU A 126 17.16 -30.72 -13.62
C LEU A 126 18.28 -31.75 -13.43
N ASP A 127 19.26 -31.40 -12.60
CA ASP A 127 20.31 -32.32 -12.15
C ASP A 127 19.90 -32.96 -10.82
N PHE A 128 19.53 -34.24 -10.88
CA PHE A 128 19.13 -34.99 -9.70
C PHE A 128 20.28 -35.23 -8.71
N ASP A 129 21.53 -35.31 -9.17
CA ASP A 129 22.69 -35.56 -8.31
C ASP A 129 23.05 -34.30 -7.50
N ILE A 130 22.99 -33.12 -8.14
CA ILE A 130 23.15 -31.83 -7.44
C ILE A 130 21.99 -31.62 -6.47
N THR A 131 20.76 -31.87 -6.92
CA THR A 131 19.55 -31.74 -6.08
C THR A 131 19.64 -32.64 -4.84
N GLN A 132 20.07 -33.88 -5.01
CA GLN A 132 20.30 -34.82 -3.91
C GLN A 132 21.33 -34.27 -2.92
N LYS A 133 22.50 -33.83 -3.40
CA LYS A 133 23.56 -33.26 -2.55
C LYS A 133 23.08 -32.03 -1.75
N LEU A 134 22.28 -31.16 -2.37
CA LEU A 134 21.71 -29.98 -1.69
C LEU A 134 20.68 -30.39 -0.63
N LEU A 135 19.81 -31.37 -0.93
CA LEU A 135 18.82 -31.88 0.02
C LEU A 135 19.46 -32.65 1.19
N GLU A 136 20.61 -33.29 0.98
CA GLU A 136 21.41 -33.93 2.04
C GLU A 136 21.97 -32.90 3.04
N LEU A 137 22.20 -31.64 2.61
CA LEU A 137 22.59 -30.56 3.52
C LEU A 137 21.44 -30.08 4.42
N LEU A 138 20.18 -30.36 4.06
CA LEU A 138 19.00 -30.07 4.87
C LEU A 138 18.78 -31.13 5.97
N HIS A 139 19.87 -31.57 6.59
CA HIS A 139 19.88 -32.54 7.69
C HIS A 139 19.79 -31.84 9.06
N PRO A 140 19.12 -32.42 10.07
CA PRO A 140 19.04 -31.88 11.43
C PRO A 140 20.37 -31.40 12.03
N SER A 141 21.46 -32.14 11.81
CA SER A 141 22.79 -31.78 12.33
C SER A 141 23.41 -30.52 11.71
N ASN A 142 22.84 -30.02 10.62
CA ASN A 142 23.27 -28.81 9.93
C ASN A 142 22.29 -27.63 10.16
N ALA A 143 21.31 -27.80 11.04
CA ALA A 143 20.26 -26.80 11.27
C ALA A 143 20.66 -25.78 12.34
N LEU A 144 20.42 -24.50 12.06
CA LEU A 144 20.40 -23.42 13.04
C LEU A 144 18.95 -22.95 13.22
N ILE A 145 18.39 -23.17 14.41
CA ILE A 145 17.00 -22.81 14.72
C ILE A 145 17.00 -21.54 15.56
N THR A 146 16.43 -20.46 15.03
CA THR A 146 16.22 -19.20 15.75
C THR A 146 14.75 -19.04 16.12
N ILE A 147 14.47 -18.81 17.40
CA ILE A 147 13.12 -18.55 17.91
C ILE A 147 13.08 -17.12 18.45
N THR A 148 12.16 -16.31 17.94
CA THR A 148 11.96 -14.93 18.40
C THR A 148 10.65 -14.84 19.17
N ASP A 149 10.73 -14.61 20.47
CA ASP A 149 9.60 -14.46 21.37
C ASP A 149 9.68 -13.10 22.11
N PRO A 150 8.82 -12.13 21.78
CA PRO A 150 8.79 -10.83 22.46
C PRO A 150 8.42 -10.92 23.94
N ASP A 151 7.60 -11.91 24.33
CA ASP A 151 7.09 -12.06 25.70
C ASP A 151 8.13 -12.72 26.62
N ALA A 152 9.06 -13.48 26.04
CA ALA A 152 10.19 -14.03 26.76
C ALA A 152 11.05 -12.95 27.44
N ALA A 153 11.16 -11.75 26.85
CA ALA A 153 11.89 -10.64 27.47
C ALA A 153 11.21 -10.11 28.74
N ALA A 154 9.87 -10.09 28.77
CA ALA A 154 9.09 -9.66 29.93
C ALA A 154 9.21 -10.65 31.09
N ALA A 155 9.33 -11.96 30.80
CA ALA A 155 9.55 -12.99 31.82
C ALA A 155 10.93 -12.88 32.51
N ILE A 156 11.90 -12.17 31.91
CA ILE A 156 13.27 -12.00 32.45
C ILE A 156 13.37 -10.79 33.39
N ASP A 157 12.59 -9.73 33.17
CA ASP A 157 12.66 -8.48 33.95
C ASP A 157 11.73 -8.46 35.18
N VAL A 158 10.98 -9.54 35.44
CA VAL A 158 10.15 -9.68 36.65
C VAL A 158 11.00 -10.30 37.76
N ASP A 159 11.32 -9.52 38.79
CA ASP A 159 11.81 -10.01 40.08
C ASP A 159 10.81 -11.04 40.66
N SER A 160 11.11 -12.32 40.40
CA SER A 160 10.76 -13.52 41.17
C SER A 160 9.63 -13.40 42.21
N ASN A 161 8.37 -13.20 41.80
CA ASN A 161 7.21 -13.46 42.69
C ASN A 161 5.88 -13.81 42.01
N ASP A 162 5.74 -13.73 40.68
CA ASP A 162 4.53 -14.21 39.99
C ASP A 162 4.87 -15.13 38.81
N SER A 163 5.43 -16.30 39.14
CA SER A 163 5.85 -17.35 38.20
C SER A 163 4.68 -18.20 37.68
N SER A 164 3.43 -17.77 37.87
CA SER A 164 2.25 -18.62 37.60
C SER A 164 1.80 -18.62 36.12
N MET A 165 2.32 -17.69 35.31
CA MET A 165 1.86 -17.48 33.93
C MET A 165 2.71 -18.18 32.85
N TYR A 166 3.93 -18.64 33.18
CA TYR A 166 4.84 -19.29 32.23
C TYR A 166 5.22 -20.69 32.74
N GLN A 167 4.69 -21.73 32.10
CA GLN A 167 5.05 -23.13 32.38
C GLN A 167 6.35 -23.58 31.70
N ASP A 168 6.98 -22.72 30.91
CA ASP A 168 8.22 -23.06 30.21
C ASP A 168 9.42 -22.91 31.17
N THR A 169 9.72 -23.99 31.90
CA THR A 169 10.84 -24.08 32.86
C THR A 169 12.20 -23.76 32.21
N ASP A 170 12.29 -23.87 30.87
CA ASP A 170 13.47 -23.58 30.07
C ASP A 170 13.79 -22.06 29.95
N LEU A 171 12.85 -21.15 30.27
CA LEU A 171 13.10 -19.70 30.30
C LEU A 171 13.75 -19.24 31.61
N MET A 172 13.53 -20.00 32.69
CA MET A 172 14.01 -19.70 34.05
C MET A 172 15.39 -20.32 34.33
N ASP A 173 15.83 -21.25 33.47
CA ASP A 173 17.12 -21.94 33.57
C ASP A 173 18.09 -21.40 32.50
N SER A 174 19.21 -20.81 32.94
CA SER A 174 20.43 -20.40 32.18
C SER A 174 20.55 -19.02 31.49
N SER A 175 21.82 -18.64 31.24
CA SER A 175 22.40 -17.29 31.06
C SER A 175 22.05 -16.59 29.75
N TRP A 176 21.18 -15.59 29.82
CA TRP A 176 20.95 -14.65 28.74
C TRP A 176 22.20 -13.81 28.44
N GLN A 177 22.45 -13.59 27.15
CA GLN A 177 23.50 -12.72 26.61
C GLN A 177 22.87 -11.49 25.97
N GLN A 178 23.67 -10.45 25.78
CA GLN A 178 23.24 -9.22 25.13
C GLN A 178 24.11 -8.94 23.90
N GLU A 179 23.47 -8.80 22.74
CA GLU A 179 24.14 -8.41 21.51
C GLU A 179 24.70 -6.99 21.66
N LYS A 180 25.94 -6.79 21.19
CA LYS A 180 26.75 -5.60 21.47
C LYS A 180 26.17 -4.29 20.92
N TRP A 181 25.58 -4.30 19.73
CA TRP A 181 25.27 -3.08 18.99
C TRP A 181 23.82 -2.61 19.17
N TYR A 182 22.88 -3.55 19.17
CA TYR A 182 21.45 -3.30 19.30
C TYR A 182 20.93 -3.63 20.70
N GLY A 183 21.75 -4.27 21.54
CA GLY A 183 21.36 -4.62 22.90
C GLY A 183 20.32 -5.74 22.97
N ALA A 184 20.13 -6.51 21.89
CA ALA A 184 19.14 -7.59 21.85
C ALA A 184 19.53 -8.71 22.83
N LYS A 185 18.60 -9.06 23.73
CA LYS A 185 18.77 -10.20 24.66
C LYS A 185 18.58 -11.51 23.89
N TYR A 186 19.50 -12.47 24.03
CA TYR A 186 19.39 -13.80 23.42
C TYR A 186 20.00 -14.90 24.29
N ARG A 187 19.71 -16.15 23.97
CA ARG A 187 20.37 -17.33 24.55
C ARG A 187 20.61 -18.37 23.47
N GLN A 188 21.57 -19.27 23.70
CA GLN A 188 21.92 -20.35 22.79
C GLN A 188 21.93 -21.68 23.55
N LYS A 189 21.35 -22.72 22.95
CA LYS A 189 21.28 -24.09 23.49
C LYS A 189 21.56 -25.07 22.35
N GLU A 190 22.30 -26.13 22.63
CA GLU A 190 22.48 -27.24 21.68
C GLU A 190 21.18 -28.05 21.56
N ILE A 191 20.87 -28.52 20.35
CA ILE A 191 19.68 -29.34 20.10
C ILE A 191 19.91 -30.72 20.73
N ASP A 192 18.89 -31.25 21.41
CA ASP A 192 18.95 -32.59 22.04
C ASP A 192 19.28 -33.66 20.98
N PRO A 193 20.33 -34.49 21.19
CA PRO A 193 20.68 -35.58 20.28
C PRO A 193 19.53 -36.54 19.95
N GLN A 194 18.63 -36.83 20.90
CA GLN A 194 17.47 -37.69 20.66
C GLN A 194 16.47 -37.06 19.70
N VAL A 195 16.29 -35.74 19.80
CA VAL A 195 15.43 -34.97 18.89
C VAL A 195 16.04 -34.94 17.49
N MET A 196 17.35 -34.72 17.38
CA MET A 196 18.06 -34.80 16.10
C MET A 196 17.93 -36.19 15.46
N GLU A 197 18.10 -37.27 16.24
CA GLU A 197 17.95 -38.65 15.77
C GLU A 197 16.51 -38.95 15.30
N LYS A 198 15.51 -38.44 16.04
CA LYS A 198 14.11 -38.52 15.63
C LYS A 198 13.87 -37.87 14.27
N TRP A 199 14.34 -36.63 14.08
CA TRP A 199 14.18 -35.93 12.81
C TRP A 199 14.90 -36.62 11.65
N ALA A 200 16.11 -37.12 11.88
CA ALA A 200 16.87 -37.89 10.88
C ALA A 200 16.19 -39.21 10.50
N SER A 201 15.42 -39.80 11.42
CA SER A 201 14.73 -41.06 11.20
C SER A 201 13.61 -40.96 10.15
N TYR A 202 13.02 -39.78 9.93
CA TYR A 202 12.06 -39.56 8.84
C TYR A 202 12.72 -39.69 7.46
N GLY A 203 13.88 -39.06 7.24
CA GLY A 203 14.62 -39.14 5.98
C GLY A 203 15.06 -40.57 5.65
N SER A 204 15.46 -41.35 6.66
CA SER A 204 15.83 -42.77 6.49
C SER A 204 14.64 -43.74 6.30
N GLY A 205 13.40 -43.24 6.36
CA GLY A 205 12.18 -44.07 6.26
C GLY A 205 11.89 -44.95 7.49
N LYS A 206 12.64 -44.80 8.59
CA LYS A 206 12.42 -45.53 9.86
C LYS A 206 11.16 -45.06 10.58
N LEU A 207 10.81 -43.78 10.43
CA LEU A 207 9.58 -43.20 10.94
C LEU A 207 8.67 -42.80 9.78
N SER A 208 7.37 -43.00 9.95
CA SER A 208 6.37 -42.59 8.97
C SER A 208 6.17 -41.08 9.01
N ILE A 209 6.06 -40.46 7.84
CA ILE A 209 5.65 -39.06 7.66
C ILE A 209 4.14 -38.95 7.90
N ASP A 210 3.69 -37.83 8.47
CA ASP A 210 2.28 -37.51 8.65
C ASP A 210 1.54 -37.53 7.30
N SER A 211 0.49 -38.35 7.20
CA SER A 211 -0.25 -38.58 5.95
C SER A 211 -1.00 -37.36 5.40
N ARG A 212 -1.10 -36.28 6.19
CA ARG A 212 -1.67 -35.00 5.76
C ARG A 212 -0.67 -34.18 4.93
N LEU A 213 0.63 -34.43 5.05
CA LEU A 213 1.65 -33.78 4.24
C LEU A 213 1.68 -34.42 2.86
N LYS A 214 1.55 -33.59 1.83
CA LYS A 214 1.58 -34.00 0.42
C LYS A 214 2.41 -33.02 -0.39
N LEU A 215 2.98 -33.52 -1.48
CA LEU A 215 3.54 -32.65 -2.51
C LEU A 215 2.40 -31.94 -3.25
N PRO A 216 2.61 -30.71 -3.76
CA PRO A 216 1.58 -29.95 -4.49
C PRO A 216 1.07 -30.67 -5.74
N GLU A 217 -0.15 -30.39 -6.18
CA GLU A 217 -0.55 -30.74 -7.54
C GLU A 217 0.14 -29.81 -8.55
N LEU A 218 0.18 -30.20 -9.83
CA LEU A 218 0.65 -29.31 -10.90
C LEU A 218 -0.28 -28.11 -11.07
N ASN A 219 0.31 -26.96 -11.38
CA ASN A 219 -0.40 -25.70 -11.44
C ASN A 219 -1.26 -25.58 -12.71
N LYS A 220 -2.58 -25.54 -12.52
CA LYS A 220 -3.59 -25.46 -13.60
C LYS A 220 -3.81 -24.03 -14.14
N PHE A 221 -3.20 -23.03 -13.51
CA PHE A 221 -3.37 -21.61 -13.88
C PHE A 221 -2.29 -21.10 -14.84
N ILE A 222 -1.27 -21.89 -15.17
CA ILE A 222 -0.23 -21.50 -16.13
C ILE A 222 -0.90 -21.22 -17.48
N ALA A 223 -0.79 -19.97 -17.95
CA ALA A 223 -1.36 -19.55 -19.22
C ALA A 223 -0.72 -20.28 -20.41
N THR A 224 -1.54 -20.53 -21.41
CA THR A 224 -1.20 -21.21 -22.66
C THR A 224 -1.54 -20.36 -23.88
N ASP A 225 -2.50 -19.45 -23.75
CA ASP A 225 -2.87 -18.47 -24.75
C ASP A 225 -2.30 -17.08 -24.40
N PHE A 226 -1.44 -16.59 -25.29
CA PHE A 226 -0.82 -15.27 -25.22
C PHE A 226 -1.15 -14.42 -26.45
N SER A 227 -2.20 -14.78 -27.19
CA SER A 227 -2.67 -14.01 -28.34
C SER A 227 -3.09 -12.60 -27.93
N LEU A 228 -2.80 -11.63 -28.81
CA LEU A 228 -3.15 -10.24 -28.61
C LEU A 228 -4.48 -9.95 -29.31
N ARG A 229 -5.52 -9.67 -28.53
CA ARG A 229 -6.88 -9.41 -29.01
C ARG A 229 -7.00 -8.15 -29.85
N CYS A 230 -6.05 -7.22 -29.71
CA CYS A 230 -5.98 -6.03 -30.56
C CYS A 230 -5.58 -6.35 -32.01
N ASP A 231 -5.08 -7.56 -32.30
CA ASP A 231 -4.73 -7.99 -33.66
C ASP A 231 -5.89 -8.65 -34.41
N ASP A 232 -6.96 -9.02 -33.70
CA ASP A 232 -8.17 -9.63 -34.26
C ASP A 232 -8.84 -8.66 -35.25
N ASP A 233 -9.22 -9.15 -36.43
CA ASP A 233 -9.77 -8.34 -37.52
C ASP A 233 -11.04 -7.55 -37.11
N ASP A 234 -11.85 -8.11 -36.20
CA ASP A 234 -13.07 -7.47 -35.66
C ASP A 234 -12.77 -6.32 -34.67
N ASN A 235 -11.55 -6.25 -34.14
CA ASN A 235 -11.09 -5.27 -33.15
C ASN A 235 -10.16 -4.20 -33.75
N ARG A 236 -9.85 -4.27 -35.05
CA ARG A 236 -9.09 -3.23 -35.76
C ARG A 236 -9.98 -2.02 -36.00
N ASP A 237 -9.86 -1.02 -35.15
CA ASP A 237 -10.41 0.32 -35.41
C ASP A 237 -9.88 0.81 -36.77
N THR A 238 -10.77 0.87 -37.77
CA THR A 238 -10.46 1.34 -39.13
C THR A 238 -9.97 2.79 -39.20
N ASP A 239 -10.02 3.52 -38.08
CA ASP A 239 -9.65 4.94 -37.98
C ASP A 239 -8.22 5.20 -37.47
N SER A 240 -7.41 4.16 -37.19
CA SER A 240 -6.05 4.34 -36.61
C SER A 240 -4.87 3.78 -37.42
N ILE A 241 -5.10 3.21 -38.61
CA ILE A 241 -4.01 2.66 -39.41
C ILE A 241 -3.56 3.67 -40.48
N THR A 242 -2.64 4.57 -40.11
CA THR A 242 -1.69 5.14 -41.07
C THR A 242 -0.33 4.49 -40.83
N ILE A 243 -0.11 3.30 -41.41
CA ILE A 243 1.23 2.72 -41.49
C ILE A 243 1.97 3.48 -42.60
N THR A 244 2.68 4.55 -42.26
CA THR A 244 3.78 5.02 -43.11
C THR A 244 4.99 4.14 -42.82
N SER A 245 5.16 3.10 -43.63
CA SER A 245 6.45 2.47 -43.83
C SER A 245 7.40 3.52 -44.42
N THR A 246 8.28 4.09 -43.59
CA THR A 246 9.48 4.77 -44.08
C THR A 246 10.69 4.36 -43.25
N ASN A 247 11.55 3.59 -43.92
CA ASN A 247 12.99 3.43 -43.71
C ASN A 247 13.62 4.30 -42.60
N GLY A 248 14.11 3.64 -41.54
CA GLY A 248 15.46 3.85 -41.01
C GLY A 248 15.84 5.23 -40.46
N ASP A 249 14.97 5.91 -39.71
CA ASP A 249 15.38 6.99 -38.78
C ASP A 249 14.46 7.01 -37.55
N ASP A 250 14.95 6.49 -36.42
CA ASP A 250 14.23 6.24 -35.16
C ASP A 250 13.95 7.51 -34.32
N THR A 251 13.55 8.65 -34.92
CA THR A 251 13.34 9.89 -34.15
C THR A 251 12.02 10.61 -34.35
N ASN A 252 11.01 10.02 -34.98
CA ASN A 252 9.68 10.64 -35.07
C ASN A 252 8.54 9.63 -34.86
N VAL A 253 8.35 9.19 -33.61
CA VAL A 253 7.09 8.56 -33.19
C VAL A 253 6.06 9.67 -33.01
N ALA A 254 5.10 9.74 -33.93
CA ALA A 254 4.01 10.71 -33.90
C ALA A 254 3.31 10.71 -32.52
N THR A 255 3.25 11.90 -31.93
CA THR A 255 2.63 12.25 -30.66
C THR A 255 1.10 12.17 -30.74
N THR A 256 0.52 10.96 -30.75
CA THR A 256 -0.91 10.77 -30.47
C THR A 256 -1.09 10.44 -28.99
N MET A 257 -1.80 11.31 -28.27
CA MET A 257 -2.16 11.08 -26.87
C MET A 257 -2.90 9.74 -26.74
N PRO A 258 -2.63 8.92 -25.70
CA PRO A 258 -3.35 7.68 -25.49
C PRO A 258 -4.85 7.94 -25.35
N THR A 259 -5.68 7.23 -26.13
CA THR A 259 -7.13 7.35 -26.03
C THR A 259 -7.59 6.94 -24.63
N PRO A 260 -8.38 7.75 -23.91
CA PRO A 260 -8.84 7.41 -22.57
C PRO A 260 -9.82 6.23 -22.58
N PRO A 261 -10.04 5.56 -21.43
CA PRO A 261 -11.06 4.51 -21.33
C PRO A 261 -12.46 5.02 -21.67
N LYS A 262 -13.19 4.25 -22.47
CA LYS A 262 -14.59 4.53 -22.81
C LYS A 262 -15.51 3.96 -21.74
N LEU A 263 -16.57 4.70 -21.41
CA LEU A 263 -17.66 4.16 -20.59
C LEU A 263 -18.55 3.30 -21.50
N LEU A 264 -18.71 2.03 -21.15
CA LEU A 264 -19.59 1.11 -21.89
C LEU A 264 -21.07 1.45 -21.64
N PRO A 265 -21.98 1.06 -22.56
CA PRO A 265 -23.42 1.25 -22.39
C PRO A 265 -23.89 0.75 -21.02
N GLN A 266 -24.75 1.53 -20.37
CA GLN A 266 -25.24 1.24 -19.02
C GLN A 266 -26.38 0.21 -19.06
N ASP A 267 -26.03 -1.02 -19.46
CA ASP A 267 -26.96 -2.12 -19.59
C ASP A 267 -27.40 -2.67 -18.21
N LEU A 268 -26.60 -2.41 -17.16
CA LEU A 268 -26.82 -2.86 -15.79
C LEU A 268 -27.06 -1.69 -14.83
N PRO A 269 -28.24 -1.59 -14.18
CA PRO A 269 -28.53 -0.56 -13.20
C PRO A 269 -27.53 -0.56 -12.03
N GLY A 270 -26.96 0.60 -11.69
CA GLY A 270 -26.00 0.72 -10.59
C GLY A 270 -24.57 0.31 -10.93
N VAL A 271 -24.26 0.01 -12.19
CA VAL A 271 -22.90 -0.30 -12.67
C VAL A 271 -22.42 0.78 -13.64
N ARG A 272 -21.15 1.16 -13.48
CA ARG A 272 -20.39 1.93 -14.47
C ARG A 272 -19.14 1.15 -14.83
N MET A 273 -19.01 0.82 -16.10
CA MET A 273 -17.93 -0.03 -16.60
C MET A 273 -17.11 0.71 -17.64
N HIS A 274 -15.87 1.02 -17.28
CA HIS A 274 -14.88 1.60 -18.15
C HIS A 274 -14.10 0.48 -18.85
N HIS A 275 -13.87 0.65 -20.14
CA HIS A 275 -13.11 -0.29 -20.95
C HIS A 275 -12.04 0.43 -21.77
N LYS A 276 -10.85 -0.18 -21.83
CA LYS A 276 -9.78 0.24 -22.75
C LYS A 276 -8.97 -0.98 -23.18
N MET A 277 -9.03 -1.33 -24.46
CA MET A 277 -8.13 -2.33 -25.01
C MET A 277 -6.72 -1.75 -25.16
N ASP A 278 -5.70 -2.51 -24.76
CA ASP A 278 -4.31 -2.11 -24.93
C ASP A 278 -3.87 -2.26 -26.38
N THR A 279 -3.41 -1.16 -26.97
CA THR A 279 -2.76 -1.10 -28.29
C THR A 279 -1.35 -0.51 -28.21
N THR A 280 -0.90 -0.12 -27.02
CA THR A 280 0.35 0.62 -26.79
C THR A 280 1.46 -0.31 -26.30
N TYR A 281 1.19 -1.10 -25.26
CA TYR A 281 2.20 -1.99 -24.65
C TYR A 281 2.20 -3.38 -25.28
N ARG A 282 1.05 -3.80 -25.84
CA ARG A 282 0.89 -5.04 -26.60
C ARG A 282 1.39 -6.28 -25.84
N VAL A 283 1.04 -6.36 -24.56
CA VAL A 283 1.33 -7.50 -23.69
C VAL A 283 0.07 -8.34 -23.46
N PRO A 284 0.17 -9.67 -23.26
CA PRO A 284 -0.99 -10.54 -23.07
C PRO A 284 -1.54 -10.47 -21.63
N LYS A 285 -1.61 -9.25 -21.07
CA LYS A 285 -2.02 -9.00 -19.70
C LYS A 285 -3.26 -8.12 -19.65
N THR A 286 -4.10 -8.39 -18.65
CA THR A 286 -5.31 -7.62 -18.38
C THR A 286 -5.33 -7.19 -16.92
N PHE A 287 -5.98 -6.06 -16.68
CA PHE A 287 -6.28 -5.51 -15.36
C PHE A 287 -7.80 -5.36 -15.24
N ILE A 288 -8.35 -5.96 -14.20
CA ILE A 288 -9.75 -5.81 -13.81
C ILE A 288 -9.78 -5.10 -12.47
N LYS A 289 -10.33 -3.89 -12.42
CA LYS A 289 -10.55 -3.11 -11.20
C LYS A 289 -12.04 -3.00 -10.95
N ILE A 290 -12.47 -3.29 -9.73
CA ILE A 290 -13.86 -3.21 -9.30
C ILE A 290 -13.89 -2.52 -7.94
N HIS A 291 -14.74 -1.51 -7.81
CA HIS A 291 -15.08 -0.90 -6.54
C HIS A 291 -16.58 -1.06 -6.27
N LEU A 292 -16.90 -1.83 -5.22
CA LEU A 292 -18.24 -2.04 -4.70
C LEU A 292 -18.52 -1.03 -3.60
N THR A 293 -19.18 0.08 -3.92
CA THR A 293 -19.47 1.13 -2.93
C THR A 293 -20.68 0.75 -2.09
N SER A 294 -20.58 0.94 -0.76
CA SER A 294 -21.67 0.70 0.20
C SER A 294 -21.70 1.76 1.31
N PRO A 295 -22.89 2.24 1.73
CA PRO A 295 -23.05 3.21 2.83
C PRO A 295 -22.65 2.66 4.19
N ASN A 296 -22.62 1.34 4.34
CA ASN A 296 -22.59 0.70 5.65
C ASN A 296 -21.19 0.34 6.14
N VAL A 297 -20.17 0.39 5.29
CA VAL A 297 -18.81 -0.03 5.67
C VAL A 297 -18.25 0.85 6.79
N TYR A 298 -18.34 2.17 6.64
CA TYR A 298 -17.75 3.13 7.58
C TYR A 298 -18.78 3.81 8.51
N LYS A 299 -19.98 3.22 8.68
CA LYS A 299 -21.06 3.78 9.53
C LYS A 299 -20.69 3.91 11.01
N SER A 300 -19.78 3.08 11.50
CA SER A 300 -19.27 3.09 12.88
C SER A 300 -17.87 2.45 12.95
N PRO A 301 -17.10 2.69 14.02
CA PRO A 301 -15.85 1.97 14.28
C PRO A 301 -16.04 0.45 14.26
N ARG A 302 -17.13 -0.05 14.86
CA ARG A 302 -17.51 -1.47 14.82
C ARG A 302 -17.70 -2.02 13.41
N SER A 303 -18.47 -1.32 12.57
CA SER A 303 -18.76 -1.77 11.19
C SER A 303 -17.48 -1.86 10.35
N MET A 304 -16.61 -0.85 10.45
CA MET A 304 -15.33 -0.87 9.74
C MET A 304 -14.41 -1.97 10.27
N THR A 305 -14.40 -2.20 11.59
CA THR A 305 -13.62 -3.28 12.23
C THR A 305 -14.07 -4.64 11.73
N LEU A 306 -15.39 -4.92 11.74
CA LEU A 306 -15.97 -6.18 11.26
C LEU A 306 -15.67 -6.41 9.77
N ASN A 307 -15.83 -5.40 8.91
CA ASN A 307 -15.49 -5.54 7.48
C ASN A 307 -13.98 -5.80 7.25
N ARG A 308 -13.10 -5.18 8.04
CA ARG A 308 -11.64 -5.48 8.00
C ARG A 308 -11.32 -6.87 8.53
N LEU A 309 -12.08 -7.38 9.50
CA LEU A 309 -11.96 -8.77 9.97
C LEU A 309 -12.39 -9.74 8.88
N TYR A 310 -13.53 -9.50 8.23
CA TYR A 310 -13.98 -10.29 7.09
C TYR A 310 -12.93 -10.30 5.97
N GLU A 311 -12.38 -9.14 5.57
CA GLU A 311 -11.28 -9.05 4.60
C GLU A 311 -10.07 -9.91 5.00
N LYS A 312 -9.70 -9.90 6.28
CA LYS A 312 -8.56 -10.70 6.77
C LYS A 312 -8.84 -12.19 6.76
N VAL A 313 -10.03 -12.62 7.18
CA VAL A 313 -10.43 -14.03 7.14
C VAL A 313 -10.49 -14.51 5.69
N LEU A 314 -11.09 -13.71 4.80
CA LEU A 314 -11.14 -13.99 3.37
C LEU A 314 -9.76 -14.13 2.75
N ASN A 315 -8.83 -13.21 3.03
CA ASN A 315 -7.49 -13.30 2.45
C ASN A 315 -6.68 -14.50 3.00
N ASP A 316 -6.88 -14.89 4.27
CA ASP A 316 -6.26 -16.11 4.85
C ASP A 316 -6.84 -17.38 4.19
N ASP A 317 -8.15 -17.39 3.92
CA ASP A 317 -8.86 -18.49 3.25
C ASP A 317 -8.45 -18.63 1.77
N LEU A 318 -8.53 -17.52 1.02
CA LEU A 318 -8.17 -17.44 -0.39
C LEU A 318 -6.71 -17.83 -0.66
N THR A 319 -5.80 -17.61 0.29
CA THR A 319 -4.38 -17.96 0.11
C THR A 319 -4.22 -19.42 -0.30
N SER A 320 -5.03 -20.34 0.25
CA SER A 320 -4.97 -21.76 -0.15
C SER A 320 -5.64 -22.07 -1.49
N PHE A 321 -6.60 -21.24 -1.90
CA PHE A 321 -7.43 -21.48 -3.09
C PHE A 321 -6.77 -20.99 -4.38
N VAL A 322 -6.03 -19.87 -4.31
CA VAL A 322 -5.51 -19.17 -5.50
C VAL A 322 -4.00 -18.93 -5.47
N TYR A 323 -3.27 -19.68 -4.64
CA TYR A 323 -1.79 -19.63 -4.62
C TYR A 323 -1.18 -19.99 -5.98
N ASP A 324 -1.70 -21.04 -6.61
CA ASP A 324 -1.26 -21.52 -7.93
C ASP A 324 -1.46 -20.44 -9.00
N ALA A 325 -2.59 -19.72 -8.97
CA ALA A 325 -2.83 -18.59 -9.85
C ALA A 325 -1.76 -17.51 -9.70
N ARG A 326 -1.34 -17.21 -8.45
CA ARG A 326 -0.29 -16.23 -8.19
C ARG A 326 1.07 -16.67 -8.74
N LEU A 327 1.44 -17.93 -8.58
CA LEU A 327 2.67 -18.48 -9.17
C LEU A 327 2.65 -18.39 -10.70
N ALA A 328 1.48 -18.61 -11.31
CA ALA A 328 1.27 -18.52 -12.75
C ALA A 328 1.19 -17.08 -13.30
N GLY A 329 1.46 -16.05 -12.48
CA GLY A 329 1.46 -14.65 -12.91
C GLY A 329 0.11 -13.93 -12.79
N CYS A 330 -0.91 -14.57 -12.22
CA CYS A 330 -2.22 -13.97 -11.95
C CYS A 330 -2.31 -13.47 -10.51
N HIS A 331 -2.39 -12.15 -10.35
CA HIS A 331 -2.43 -11.48 -9.07
C HIS A 331 -3.84 -11.02 -8.77
N TYR A 332 -4.23 -11.05 -7.49
CA TYR A 332 -5.49 -10.48 -7.03
C TYR A 332 -5.27 -9.68 -5.73
N ARG A 333 -6.21 -8.80 -5.43
CA ARG A 333 -6.31 -8.10 -4.15
C ARG A 333 -7.78 -7.82 -3.85
N VAL A 334 -8.24 -8.25 -2.69
CA VAL A 334 -9.51 -7.83 -2.11
C VAL A 334 -9.20 -6.98 -0.88
N ALA A 335 -9.71 -5.75 -0.85
CA ALA A 335 -9.48 -4.80 0.23
C ALA A 335 -10.76 -4.11 0.67
N CYS A 336 -10.95 -3.96 1.98
CA CYS A 336 -11.98 -3.11 2.57
C CYS A 336 -11.47 -1.66 2.61
N THR A 337 -12.32 -0.73 2.17
CA THR A 337 -12.07 0.71 2.16
C THR A 337 -13.23 1.45 2.82
N PRO A 338 -13.06 2.70 3.27
CA PRO A 338 -14.16 3.45 3.90
C PRO A 338 -15.41 3.62 3.03
N THR A 339 -15.28 3.58 1.70
CA THR A 339 -16.41 3.68 0.77
C THR A 339 -17.00 2.32 0.39
N GLY A 340 -16.33 1.19 0.65
CA GLY A 340 -16.74 -0.08 0.07
C GLY A 340 -15.63 -1.15 -0.02
N PHE A 341 -15.85 -2.18 -0.84
CA PHE A 341 -14.83 -3.19 -1.15
C PHE A 341 -14.16 -2.89 -2.49
N ARG A 342 -12.85 -3.12 -2.59
CA ARG A 342 -12.09 -3.07 -3.84
C ARG A 342 -11.59 -4.44 -4.19
N ILE A 343 -11.91 -4.89 -5.40
CA ILE A 343 -11.43 -6.13 -5.99
C ILE A 343 -10.56 -5.75 -7.18
N SER A 344 -9.34 -6.26 -7.21
CA SER A 344 -8.40 -6.01 -8.29
C SER A 344 -7.79 -7.32 -8.74
N LEU A 345 -7.79 -7.57 -10.05
CA LEU A 345 -7.07 -8.67 -10.67
C LEU A 345 -6.11 -8.12 -11.72
N SER A 346 -4.97 -8.77 -11.89
CA SER A 346 -3.99 -8.45 -12.92
C SER A 346 -3.12 -9.65 -13.28
N GLY A 347 -2.86 -9.90 -14.55
CA GLY A 347 -2.04 -11.03 -14.98
C GLY A 347 -2.34 -11.43 -16.42
N TYR A 348 -2.01 -12.66 -16.79
CA TYR A 348 -2.25 -13.18 -18.14
C TYR A 348 -3.75 -13.34 -18.43
N SER A 349 -4.20 -12.77 -19.55
CA SER A 349 -5.63 -12.57 -19.84
C SER A 349 -6.47 -13.84 -19.79
N GLU A 350 -5.93 -14.98 -20.25
CA GLU A 350 -6.67 -16.25 -20.42
C GLU A 350 -7.45 -16.67 -19.16
N LYS A 351 -6.87 -16.47 -17.96
CA LYS A 351 -7.42 -17.00 -16.71
C LYS A 351 -8.10 -15.97 -15.82
N LEU A 352 -8.10 -14.68 -16.17
CA LEU A 352 -8.52 -13.63 -15.23
C LEU A 352 -10.03 -13.59 -14.97
N THR A 353 -10.88 -13.85 -15.97
CA THR A 353 -12.33 -13.86 -15.77
C THR A 353 -12.75 -15.04 -14.88
N ASP A 354 -12.20 -16.23 -15.12
CA ASP A 354 -12.42 -17.43 -14.28
C ASP A 354 -11.93 -17.19 -12.85
N LEU A 355 -10.77 -16.56 -12.70
CA LEU A 355 -10.24 -16.19 -11.39
C LEU A 355 -11.13 -15.18 -10.68
N LEU A 356 -11.76 -14.23 -11.40
CA LEU A 356 -12.72 -13.30 -10.80
C LEU A 356 -13.98 -14.03 -10.31
N ASP A 357 -14.50 -14.98 -11.07
CA ASP A 357 -15.66 -15.79 -10.70
C ASP A 357 -15.39 -16.60 -9.43
N VAL A 358 -14.27 -17.31 -9.39
CA VAL A 358 -13.74 -18.00 -8.21
C VAL A 358 -13.58 -17.05 -7.02
N LEU A 359 -12.94 -15.90 -7.28
CA LEU A 359 -12.83 -14.70 -6.44
C LEU A 359 -14.09 -14.45 -5.62
N THR A 360 -15.10 -14.08 -6.39
CA THR A 360 -16.33 -13.47 -5.93
C THR A 360 -17.31 -14.52 -5.39
N SER A 361 -17.32 -15.73 -5.97
CA SER A 361 -18.04 -16.88 -5.40
C SER A 361 -17.52 -17.26 -4.02
N ARG A 362 -16.19 -17.25 -3.81
CA ARG A 362 -15.63 -17.57 -2.49
C ARG A 362 -15.93 -16.48 -1.46
N MET A 363 -15.96 -15.21 -1.87
CA MET A 363 -16.40 -14.11 -0.98
C MET A 363 -17.79 -14.39 -0.40
N LEU A 364 -18.76 -14.74 -1.25
CA LEU A 364 -20.14 -14.99 -0.83
C LEU A 364 -20.25 -16.23 0.06
N SER A 365 -19.74 -17.36 -0.41
CA SER A 365 -19.82 -18.63 0.33
C SER A 365 -19.10 -18.57 1.69
N LEU A 366 -18.01 -17.81 1.81
CA LEU A 366 -17.34 -17.61 3.10
C LEU A 366 -18.24 -16.87 4.10
N ALA A 367 -18.97 -15.84 3.66
CA ALA A 367 -19.89 -15.11 4.54
C ALA A 367 -21.00 -16.05 5.04
N GLU A 368 -21.57 -16.87 4.15
CA GLU A 368 -22.57 -17.88 4.51
C GLU A 368 -22.02 -18.91 5.53
N GLU A 369 -20.82 -19.43 5.30
CA GLU A 369 -20.15 -20.37 6.22
C GLU A 369 -19.90 -19.74 7.60
N MET A 370 -19.52 -18.46 7.64
CA MET A 370 -19.30 -17.73 8.89
C MET A 370 -20.60 -17.55 9.70
N LEU A 371 -21.77 -17.48 9.05
CA LEU A 371 -23.08 -17.40 9.72
C LEU A 371 -23.48 -18.68 10.45
N GLU A 372 -22.97 -19.85 10.03
CA GLU A 372 -23.25 -21.13 10.69
C GLU A 372 -22.70 -21.18 12.12
N GLY A 373 -21.75 -20.29 12.45
CA GLY A 373 -21.24 -20.09 13.80
C GLY A 373 -20.11 -21.05 14.20
N PRO A 374 -19.52 -20.84 15.39
CA PRO A 374 -18.28 -21.48 15.81
C PRO A 374 -18.40 -22.99 16.06
N VAL A 375 -19.61 -23.47 16.38
CA VAL A 375 -19.86 -24.89 16.64
C VAL A 375 -19.87 -25.69 15.34
N ALA A 376 -20.50 -25.16 14.29
CA ALA A 376 -20.58 -25.81 12.98
C ALA A 376 -19.26 -25.69 12.21
N ARG A 377 -18.58 -24.53 12.30
CA ARG A 377 -17.35 -24.23 11.57
C ARG A 377 -16.17 -23.90 12.51
N PRO A 378 -15.68 -24.87 13.31
CA PRO A 378 -14.64 -24.62 14.32
C PRO A 378 -13.29 -24.20 13.70
N ALA A 379 -12.95 -24.65 12.49
CA ALA A 379 -11.73 -24.24 11.80
C ALA A 379 -11.79 -22.77 11.35
N LEU A 380 -12.93 -22.35 10.79
CA LEU A 380 -13.18 -20.98 10.37
C LEU A 380 -13.21 -20.02 11.57
N TYR A 381 -13.80 -20.46 12.68
CA TYR A 381 -13.76 -19.69 13.93
C TYR A 381 -12.33 -19.46 14.44
N GLN A 382 -11.45 -20.46 14.34
CA GLN A 382 -10.03 -20.27 14.66
C GLN A 382 -9.36 -19.24 13.74
N MET A 383 -9.71 -19.20 12.45
CA MET A 383 -9.22 -18.18 11.51
C MET A 383 -9.74 -16.79 11.88
N PHE A 384 -11.02 -16.68 12.26
CA PHE A 384 -11.60 -15.43 12.77
C PHE A 384 -10.89 -14.92 14.02
N GLN A 385 -10.66 -15.77 15.02
CA GLN A 385 -9.93 -15.41 16.24
C GLN A 385 -8.49 -14.97 15.93
N LYS A 386 -7.80 -15.69 15.05
CA LYS A 386 -6.47 -15.33 14.54
C LYS A 386 -6.49 -13.96 13.85
N ALA A 387 -7.48 -13.70 13.00
CA ALA A 387 -7.66 -12.43 12.31
C ALA A 387 -7.91 -11.28 13.29
N GLN A 388 -8.73 -11.50 14.33
CA GLN A 388 -9.01 -10.52 15.39
C GLN A 388 -7.76 -10.16 16.18
N GLN A 389 -7.02 -11.16 16.67
CA GLN A 389 -5.76 -10.94 17.40
C GLN A 389 -4.72 -10.20 16.54
N ASN A 390 -4.60 -10.59 15.27
CA ASN A 390 -3.69 -9.95 14.33
C ASN A 390 -4.11 -8.51 14.03
N LEU A 391 -5.39 -8.23 13.81
CA LEU A 391 -5.89 -6.88 13.56
C LEU A 391 -5.71 -5.99 14.79
N LEU A 392 -6.00 -6.48 15.99
CA LEU A 392 -5.79 -5.76 17.24
C LEU A 392 -4.32 -5.39 17.42
N ARG A 393 -3.41 -6.35 17.25
CA ARG A 393 -1.96 -6.11 17.34
C ARG A 393 -1.50 -5.08 16.31
N GLN A 394 -1.91 -5.22 15.04
CA GLN A 394 -1.58 -4.25 13.99
C GLN A 394 -2.11 -2.85 14.32
N THR A 395 -3.33 -2.77 14.85
CA THR A 395 -3.98 -1.50 15.22
C THR A 395 -3.28 -0.83 16.40
N LYS A 396 -2.86 -1.60 17.42
CA LYS A 396 -2.04 -1.09 18.54
C LYS A 396 -0.65 -0.64 18.08
N ASN A 397 -0.02 -1.38 17.17
CA ASN A 397 1.31 -1.04 16.67
C ASN A 397 1.35 0.31 15.94
N ILE A 398 0.23 0.79 15.37
CA ILE A 398 0.15 2.13 14.78
C ILE A 398 0.46 3.22 15.82
N ARG A 399 0.12 3.01 17.11
CA ARG A 399 0.46 3.97 18.18
C ARG A 399 1.97 4.02 18.47
N LEU A 400 2.71 2.98 18.09
CA LEU A 400 4.16 2.87 18.22
C LEU A 400 4.91 3.37 16.99
N ASP A 401 4.20 3.92 15.98
CA ASP A 401 4.83 4.55 14.83
C ASP A 401 5.73 5.72 15.24
N LYS A 402 6.61 6.12 14.32
CA LYS A 402 7.53 7.23 14.53
C LYS A 402 6.76 8.54 14.81
N PRO A 403 7.26 9.42 15.68
CA PRO A 403 6.59 10.66 16.05
C PRO A 403 6.09 11.52 14.87
N TYR A 404 6.82 11.57 13.74
CA TYR A 404 6.35 12.30 12.56
C TYR A 404 5.08 11.70 11.95
N SER A 405 4.93 10.37 11.93
CA SER A 405 3.73 9.69 11.43
C SER A 405 2.53 10.00 12.31
N THR A 406 2.73 10.02 13.64
CA THR A 406 1.71 10.43 14.61
C THR A 406 1.30 11.89 14.39
N ALA A 407 2.25 12.78 14.11
CA ALA A 407 1.93 14.18 13.82
C ALA A 407 1.00 14.32 12.59
N VAL A 408 1.32 13.60 11.50
CA VAL A 408 0.52 13.54 10.27
C VAL A 408 -0.87 12.93 10.49
N TYR A 409 -0.95 11.90 11.32
CA TYR A 409 -2.21 11.27 11.69
C TYR A 409 -3.11 12.24 12.48
N ASN A 410 -2.56 12.99 13.43
CA ASN A 410 -3.31 13.95 14.25
C ASN A 410 -3.89 15.10 13.44
N SER A 411 -3.11 15.70 12.53
CA SER A 411 -3.64 16.75 11.65
C SER A 411 -4.74 16.22 10.72
N ARG A 412 -4.63 14.94 10.28
CA ARG A 412 -5.65 14.29 9.46
C ARG A 412 -7.00 14.23 10.17
N LEU A 413 -7.02 13.99 11.49
CA LEU A 413 -8.26 13.99 12.27
C LEU A 413 -9.01 15.32 12.14
N LEU A 414 -8.32 16.46 12.05
CA LEU A 414 -8.98 17.76 11.88
C LEU A 414 -9.15 18.20 10.42
N PHE A 415 -8.46 17.55 9.48
CA PHE A 415 -8.49 17.89 8.05
C PHE A 415 -9.59 17.16 7.27
N GLU A 416 -10.03 16.00 7.74
CA GLU A 416 -11.07 15.18 7.07
C GLU A 416 -12.26 14.95 8.02
N ASP A 417 -13.48 14.96 7.47
CA ASP A 417 -14.68 14.61 8.22
C ASP A 417 -14.79 13.09 8.39
N LYS A 418 -15.60 12.66 9.38
CA LYS A 418 -15.91 11.24 9.63
C LYS A 418 -14.64 10.37 9.68
N ILE A 419 -13.65 10.75 10.48
CA ILE A 419 -12.53 9.86 10.84
C ILE A 419 -12.62 9.51 12.31
N TRP A 420 -12.52 8.22 12.61
CA TRP A 420 -12.43 7.71 13.97
C TRP A 420 -10.97 7.63 14.43
N ASN A 421 -10.73 8.03 15.68
CA ASN A 421 -9.42 7.84 16.28
C ASN A 421 -9.10 6.34 16.43
N ILE A 422 -7.82 5.99 16.27
CA ILE A 422 -7.32 4.62 16.36
C ILE A 422 -7.77 3.89 17.62
N GLN A 423 -7.86 4.61 18.75
CA GLN A 423 -8.33 4.06 20.01
C GLN A 423 -9.75 3.48 19.90
N ARG A 424 -10.64 4.08 19.11
CA ARG A 424 -12.00 3.56 18.91
C ARG A 424 -12.02 2.18 18.26
N TYR A 425 -11.08 1.88 17.36
CA TYR A 425 -10.97 0.55 16.78
C TYR A 425 -10.36 -0.46 17.76
N ILE A 426 -9.45 0.01 18.61
CA ILE A 426 -8.88 -0.81 19.69
C ILE A 426 -9.99 -1.16 20.69
N ASP A 427 -10.78 -0.19 21.14
CA ASP A 427 -11.90 -0.37 22.07
C ASP A 427 -12.88 -1.42 21.53
N GLU A 428 -13.27 -1.39 20.25
CA GLU A 428 -14.18 -2.39 19.66
C GLU A 428 -13.63 -3.83 19.68
N MET A 429 -12.31 -4.00 19.78
CA MET A 429 -11.64 -5.31 19.81
C MET A 429 -11.20 -5.73 21.21
N GLU A 430 -11.00 -4.79 22.14
CA GLU A 430 -10.57 -5.03 23.53
C GLU A 430 -11.74 -5.01 24.53
N GLU A 431 -12.74 -4.17 24.29
CA GLU A 431 -13.87 -4.00 25.19
C GLU A 431 -14.89 -5.12 25.00
N ASP A 432 -15.04 -5.86 26.09
CA ASP A 432 -16.31 -6.26 26.70
C ASP A 432 -16.65 -7.75 26.64
N ALA A 433 -16.59 -8.41 27.81
CA ALA A 433 -17.18 -9.73 28.03
C ALA A 433 -18.69 -9.74 27.76
N TYR A 434 -19.34 -8.56 27.76
CA TYR A 434 -20.76 -8.39 27.51
C TYR A 434 -21.13 -8.12 26.03
N ASN A 435 -20.21 -7.69 25.16
CA ASN A 435 -20.49 -7.43 23.73
C ASN A 435 -19.32 -7.78 22.76
N PRO A 436 -18.83 -9.03 22.79
CA PRO A 436 -17.71 -9.43 21.94
C PRO A 436 -18.05 -9.36 20.45
N LEU A 437 -17.04 -9.08 19.61
CA LEU A 437 -17.17 -9.28 18.17
C LEU A 437 -17.36 -10.77 17.88
N THR A 438 -18.42 -11.10 17.14
CA THR A 438 -18.72 -12.50 16.77
C THR A 438 -18.48 -12.75 15.28
N MET A 439 -18.20 -14.01 14.93
CA MET A 439 -18.00 -14.44 13.55
C MET A 439 -19.28 -14.22 12.72
N GLU A 440 -20.43 -14.45 13.35
CA GLU A 440 -21.76 -14.31 12.77
C GLU A 440 -22.11 -12.84 12.54
N GLU A 441 -21.78 -11.94 13.48
CA GLU A 441 -21.95 -10.49 13.28
C GLU A 441 -21.04 -9.98 12.16
N CYS A 442 -19.79 -10.46 12.13
CA CYS A 442 -18.83 -10.13 11.07
C CYS A 442 -19.39 -10.50 9.69
N ALA A 443 -19.94 -11.71 9.56
CA ALA A 443 -20.61 -12.15 8.35
C ALA A 443 -21.80 -11.26 7.98
N LYS A 444 -22.74 -11.04 8.91
CA LYS A 444 -23.93 -10.19 8.67
C LYS A 444 -23.57 -8.78 8.20
N VAL A 445 -22.53 -8.18 8.78
CA VAL A 445 -22.07 -6.83 8.40
C VAL A 445 -21.41 -6.86 7.02
N ALA A 446 -20.61 -7.89 6.71
CA ALA A 446 -20.02 -8.06 5.38
C ALA A 446 -21.11 -8.26 4.31
N GLU A 447 -22.10 -9.11 4.59
CA GLU A 447 -23.29 -9.34 3.77
C GLU A 447 -24.06 -8.05 3.47
N GLU A 448 -24.36 -7.25 4.51
CA GLU A 448 -25.01 -5.94 4.37
C GLU A 448 -24.22 -5.00 3.46
N CYS A 449 -22.88 -5.10 3.45
CA CYS A 449 -22.01 -4.26 2.65
C CYS A 449 -21.78 -4.78 1.22
N LEU A 450 -21.81 -6.10 1.01
CA LEU A 450 -21.59 -6.74 -0.30
C LEU A 450 -22.86 -6.80 -1.15
N PHE A 451 -24.04 -6.93 -0.53
CA PHE A 451 -25.31 -7.10 -1.23
C PHE A 451 -26.50 -6.37 -0.58
N GLY A 452 -26.30 -5.49 0.39
CA GLY A 452 -27.41 -4.65 0.89
C GLY A 452 -27.79 -3.55 -0.11
N ARG A 453 -26.97 -2.49 -0.15
CA ARG A 453 -27.12 -1.34 -1.04
C ARG A 453 -25.79 -1.09 -1.74
N VAL A 454 -25.71 -1.37 -3.03
CA VAL A 454 -24.44 -1.35 -3.77
C VAL A 454 -24.52 -0.59 -5.09
N LYS A 455 -23.43 0.11 -5.40
CA LYS A 455 -23.11 0.57 -6.76
C LYS A 455 -21.71 0.11 -7.11
N VAL A 456 -21.45 -0.07 -8.40
CA VAL A 456 -20.19 -0.62 -8.89
C VAL A 456 -19.55 0.33 -9.88
N GLU A 457 -18.29 0.66 -9.62
CA GLU A 457 -17.40 1.28 -10.58
C GLU A 457 -16.36 0.23 -11.01
N SER A 458 -16.15 0.06 -12.32
CA SER A 458 -15.18 -0.93 -12.81
C SER A 458 -14.36 -0.40 -13.98
N LEU A 459 -13.14 -0.91 -14.09
CA LEU A 459 -12.23 -0.66 -15.21
C LEU A 459 -11.67 -2.01 -15.68
N CYS A 460 -11.97 -2.37 -16.92
CA CYS A 460 -11.36 -3.49 -17.64
C CYS A 460 -10.39 -2.92 -18.68
N MET A 461 -9.09 -3.16 -18.48
CA MET A 461 -8.06 -2.58 -19.33
C MET A 461 -6.90 -3.53 -19.59
N GLY A 462 -6.36 -3.54 -20.81
CA GLY A 462 -5.29 -4.43 -21.24
C GLY A 462 -5.69 -5.28 -22.46
N ASN A 463 -5.17 -6.49 -22.53
CA ASN A 463 -5.51 -7.47 -23.57
C ASN A 463 -6.89 -8.11 -23.31
N ILE A 464 -7.93 -7.28 -23.37
CA ILE A 464 -9.35 -7.61 -23.17
C ILE A 464 -10.21 -6.78 -24.13
N ASP A 465 -11.02 -7.45 -24.95
CA ASP A 465 -12.00 -6.82 -25.83
C ASP A 465 -13.28 -6.40 -25.06
N GLU A 466 -14.16 -5.65 -25.73
CA GLU A 466 -15.41 -5.17 -25.11
C GLU A 466 -16.36 -6.32 -24.73
N GLN A 467 -16.41 -7.41 -25.51
CA GLN A 467 -17.31 -8.52 -25.27
C GLN A 467 -16.92 -9.29 -24.00
N SER A 468 -15.62 -9.49 -23.79
CA SER A 468 -15.06 -10.11 -22.61
C SER A 468 -15.13 -9.18 -21.39
N ALA A 469 -15.04 -7.86 -21.58
CA ALA A 469 -15.36 -6.92 -20.51
C ALA A 469 -16.83 -7.05 -20.07
N LYS A 470 -17.77 -7.31 -21.00
CA LYS A 470 -19.17 -7.62 -20.66
C LYS A 470 -19.33 -8.92 -19.88
N GLU A 471 -18.46 -9.91 -20.06
CA GLU A 471 -18.45 -11.13 -19.24
C GLU A 471 -18.03 -10.84 -17.79
N VAL A 472 -17.04 -9.96 -17.58
CA VAL A 472 -16.73 -9.41 -16.25
C VAL A 472 -17.96 -8.74 -15.63
N GLY A 473 -18.69 -7.95 -16.42
CA GLY A 473 -19.96 -7.34 -16.01
C GLY A 473 -21.01 -8.36 -15.55
N LYS A 474 -21.11 -9.51 -16.23
CA LYS A 474 -22.03 -10.60 -15.84
C LYS A 474 -21.63 -11.23 -14.50
N VAL A 475 -20.34 -11.48 -14.26
CA VAL A 475 -19.88 -11.99 -12.96
C VAL A 475 -20.22 -11.02 -11.82
N ILE A 476 -20.05 -9.71 -12.05
CA ILE A 476 -20.45 -8.68 -11.08
C ILE A 476 -21.96 -8.71 -10.84
N GLU A 477 -22.76 -8.82 -11.91
CA GLU A 477 -24.22 -8.90 -11.82
C GLU A 477 -24.67 -10.11 -11.01
N ASP A 478 -24.14 -11.29 -11.35
CA ASP A 478 -24.51 -12.57 -10.78
C ASP A 478 -24.18 -12.64 -9.29
N HIS A 479 -23.02 -12.12 -8.88
CA HIS A 479 -22.55 -12.25 -7.50
C HIS A 479 -22.92 -11.09 -6.58
N PHE A 480 -23.13 -9.87 -7.08
CA PHE A 480 -23.38 -8.71 -6.22
C PHE A 480 -24.72 -8.02 -6.47
N LEU A 481 -25.17 -7.95 -7.73
CA LEU A 481 -26.34 -7.11 -8.07
C LEU A 481 -27.66 -7.89 -8.02
N LYS A 482 -27.69 -9.16 -8.42
CA LYS A 482 -28.91 -9.99 -8.31
C LYS A 482 -29.31 -10.24 -6.86
N LEU A 483 -28.34 -10.26 -5.96
CA LEU A 483 -28.55 -10.42 -4.52
C LEU A 483 -28.89 -9.09 -3.83
N GLY A 484 -28.46 -7.96 -4.41
CA GLY A 484 -28.58 -6.65 -3.78
C GLY A 484 -29.55 -5.67 -4.43
N ARG A 485 -29.65 -4.48 -3.83
CA ARG A 485 -30.43 -3.36 -4.38
C ARG A 485 -29.47 -2.25 -4.83
N PRO A 486 -29.74 -1.58 -5.97
CA PRO A 486 -28.96 -0.42 -6.38
C PRO A 486 -28.92 0.63 -5.27
N LEU A 487 -27.72 1.16 -5.02
CA LEU A 487 -27.50 2.30 -4.14
C LEU A 487 -28.03 3.57 -4.82
N SER A 488 -28.83 4.37 -4.10
CA SER A 488 -29.24 5.69 -4.60
C SER A 488 -28.14 6.74 -4.44
N GLU A 489 -28.23 7.85 -5.17
CA GLU A 489 -27.24 8.94 -5.06
C GLU A 489 -27.16 9.49 -3.64
N ASP A 490 -28.29 9.71 -2.97
CA ASP A 490 -28.36 10.25 -1.60
C ASP A 490 -27.75 9.31 -0.54
N GLU A 491 -27.68 8.02 -0.84
CA GLU A 491 -27.07 7.00 0.02
C GLU A 491 -25.56 6.83 -0.25
N THR A 492 -24.98 7.49 -1.26
CA THR A 492 -23.55 7.37 -1.55
C THR A 492 -22.69 7.93 -0.40
N PRO A 493 -21.70 7.19 0.13
CA PRO A 493 -20.76 7.72 1.10
C PRO A 493 -20.02 8.94 0.54
N VAL A 494 -20.06 10.05 1.26
CA VAL A 494 -19.27 11.25 0.97
C VAL A 494 -18.36 11.56 2.16
N PHE A 495 -17.07 11.67 1.86
CA PHE A 495 -16.03 12.18 2.76
C PHE A 495 -15.71 13.61 2.35
N LYS A 496 -15.57 14.49 3.34
CA LYS A 496 -15.38 15.93 3.15
C LYS A 496 -14.06 16.34 3.76
N SER A 497 -13.44 17.38 3.21
CA SER A 497 -12.36 18.07 3.90
C SER A 497 -12.96 19.14 4.82
N LEU A 498 -12.57 19.12 6.09
CA LEU A 498 -12.98 20.14 7.06
C LEU A 498 -12.23 21.44 6.78
N LYS A 499 -12.93 22.56 6.92
CA LYS A 499 -12.36 23.90 6.73
C LYS A 499 -11.69 24.33 8.04
N ILE A 500 -10.36 24.31 8.08
CA ILE A 500 -9.57 24.70 9.24
C ILE A 500 -9.78 26.20 9.49
N PRO A 501 -10.02 26.67 10.72
CA PRO A 501 -10.24 28.09 10.99
C PRO A 501 -9.01 28.96 10.71
N THR A 502 -9.24 30.19 10.28
CA THR A 502 -8.24 31.28 10.31
C THR A 502 -7.96 31.70 11.74
N LYS A 503 -6.91 32.51 11.95
CA LYS A 503 -6.61 33.07 13.28
C LYS A 503 -7.78 33.83 13.91
N SER A 504 -8.48 34.65 13.14
CA SER A 504 -9.63 35.42 13.63
C SER A 504 -10.83 34.51 13.97
N GLU A 505 -11.09 33.51 13.14
CA GLU A 505 -12.14 32.51 13.41
C GLU A 505 -11.78 31.66 14.64
N ALA A 506 -10.54 31.20 14.76
CA ALA A 506 -10.07 30.44 15.91
C ALA A 506 -10.16 31.25 17.22
N LYS A 507 -9.85 32.56 17.19
CA LYS A 507 -10.08 33.45 18.34
C LYS A 507 -11.55 33.51 18.75
N ALA A 508 -12.48 33.50 17.80
CA ALA A 508 -13.91 33.48 18.09
C ALA A 508 -14.38 32.13 18.64
N ILE A 509 -13.78 31.01 18.18
CA ILE A 509 -14.12 29.65 18.58
C ILE A 509 -13.54 29.29 19.95
N LEU A 510 -12.25 29.58 20.15
CA LEU A 510 -11.47 29.18 21.32
C LEU A 510 -11.42 30.25 22.41
N GLY A 511 -11.72 31.52 22.08
CA GLY A 511 -11.62 32.67 22.97
C GLY A 511 -10.40 33.57 22.69
N GLY A 512 -10.52 34.88 22.90
CA GLY A 512 -9.49 35.87 22.53
C GLY A 512 -8.15 35.72 23.27
N SER A 513 -8.17 35.44 24.57
CA SER A 513 -6.96 35.22 25.39
C SER A 513 -6.23 33.92 25.04
N VAL A 514 -6.96 32.95 24.48
CA VAL A 514 -6.51 31.58 24.23
C VAL A 514 -5.50 31.52 23.08
N VAL A 515 -5.73 32.28 22.01
CA VAL A 515 -4.84 32.33 20.85
C VAL A 515 -3.63 33.25 21.08
N GLU A 516 -3.70 34.12 22.09
CA GLU A 516 -2.60 35.04 22.45
C GLU A 516 -1.65 34.46 23.51
N GLU A 517 -2.16 33.59 24.41
CA GLU A 517 -1.36 32.90 25.44
C GLU A 517 -0.79 31.55 24.98
N ALA A 518 -1.39 30.89 23.97
CA ALA A 518 -0.75 29.75 23.31
C ALA A 518 0.58 30.21 22.70
N GLN A 519 1.69 29.52 23.03
CA GLN A 519 3.07 29.96 22.75
C GLN A 519 3.42 30.10 21.25
N SER A 520 2.46 29.91 20.35
CA SER A 520 2.55 30.23 18.93
C SER A 520 1.51 31.28 18.56
N SER A 521 1.92 32.54 18.51
CA SER A 521 1.06 33.63 18.07
C SER A 521 0.71 33.57 16.57
N LYS A 522 1.21 32.57 15.81
CA LYS A 522 1.16 32.50 14.35
C LYS A 522 0.25 31.40 13.79
N ILE A 523 0.03 30.30 14.50
CA ILE A 523 -0.77 29.16 14.03
C ILE A 523 -2.08 29.06 14.84
N PRO A 524 -3.25 28.95 14.18
CA PRO A 524 -4.54 29.06 14.86
C PRO A 524 -4.95 27.82 15.67
N ILE A 525 -4.46 26.62 15.32
CA ILE A 525 -4.82 25.35 15.97
C ILE A 525 -3.55 24.58 16.31
N ILE A 526 -3.40 24.18 17.56
CA ILE A 526 -2.29 23.36 18.04
C ILE A 526 -2.85 22.05 18.60
N ILE A 527 -2.34 20.93 18.07
CA ILE A 527 -2.59 19.59 18.60
C ILE A 527 -1.30 19.12 19.26
N GLU A 528 -1.37 18.60 20.48
CA GLU A 528 -0.21 18.04 21.16
C GLU A 528 -0.48 16.59 21.56
N GLU A 529 0.50 15.71 21.37
CA GLU A 529 0.45 14.34 21.84
C GLU A 529 1.82 13.92 22.39
N LEU A 530 1.81 13.02 23.37
CA LEU A 530 3.02 12.34 23.83
C LEU A 530 3.23 11.05 23.03
N ALA A 531 4.43 10.83 22.54
CA ALA A 531 4.79 9.56 21.91
C ALA A 531 4.45 8.39 22.83
N PHE A 532 3.74 7.39 22.29
CA PHE A 532 3.16 6.31 23.09
C PHE A 532 4.23 5.45 23.79
N SER A 533 5.39 5.24 23.15
CA SER A 533 6.48 4.49 23.74
C SER A 533 7.23 5.32 24.79
N GLU A 534 7.41 4.76 25.98
CA GLU A 534 8.24 5.33 27.05
C GLU A 534 9.75 5.34 26.72
N LYS A 535 10.16 4.70 25.61
CA LYS A 535 11.53 4.71 25.11
C LYS A 535 11.74 5.68 23.95
N GLU A 536 10.68 6.33 23.46
CA GLU A 536 10.78 7.26 22.33
C GLU A 536 11.29 8.62 22.82
N GLU A 537 12.49 8.98 22.37
CA GLU A 537 13.13 10.24 22.71
C GLU A 537 12.90 11.33 21.67
N ASN A 538 12.48 10.96 20.46
CA ASN A 538 12.31 11.91 19.37
C ASN A 538 11.04 12.74 19.54
N ASN A 539 11.15 14.01 19.19
CA ASN A 539 10.07 14.94 19.02
C ASN A 539 9.75 15.09 17.54
N ALA A 540 8.51 15.44 17.20
CA ALA A 540 8.15 15.81 15.84
C ALA A 540 7.15 16.96 15.82
N VAL A 541 7.11 17.67 14.69
CA VAL A 541 6.05 18.61 14.36
C VAL A 541 5.65 18.43 12.90
N GLU A 542 4.35 18.57 12.62
CA GLU A 542 3.82 18.83 11.29
C GLU A 542 3.09 20.18 11.31
N VAL A 543 3.47 21.09 10.42
CA VAL A 543 2.70 22.30 10.11
C VAL A 543 1.94 22.07 8.82
N LEU A 544 0.61 22.02 8.89
CA LEU A 544 -0.29 21.83 7.76
C LEU A 544 -0.93 23.16 7.38
N LEU A 545 -0.68 23.67 6.16
CA LEU A 545 -1.19 24.93 5.62
C LEU A 545 -2.27 24.65 4.58
N GLN A 546 -3.54 24.74 4.95
CA GLN A 546 -4.67 24.45 4.06
C GLN A 546 -4.91 25.62 3.11
N VAL A 547 -5.08 25.30 1.82
CA VAL A 547 -5.24 26.31 0.75
C VAL A 547 -6.66 26.37 0.21
N GLY A 548 -7.23 25.24 -0.20
CA GLY A 548 -8.35 25.20 -1.14
C GLY A 548 -8.76 23.78 -1.53
N CYS A 549 -9.76 23.63 -2.39
CA CYS A 549 -10.12 22.38 -3.07
C CYS A 549 -10.04 22.60 -4.58
N GLY A 550 -10.23 21.54 -5.38
CA GLY A 550 -10.17 21.66 -6.85
C GLY A 550 -11.15 22.70 -7.42
N LEU A 551 -12.33 22.86 -6.80
CA LEU A 551 -13.32 23.83 -7.22
C LEU A 551 -12.91 25.28 -6.93
N THR A 552 -12.33 25.55 -5.74
CA THR A 552 -11.98 26.92 -5.34
C THR A 552 -10.64 27.39 -5.90
N LEU A 553 -9.68 26.47 -6.05
CA LEU A 553 -8.37 26.76 -6.64
C LEU A 553 -8.42 26.81 -8.17
N GLY A 554 -9.38 26.11 -8.77
CA GLY A 554 -9.32 25.77 -10.19
C GLY A 554 -8.05 24.98 -10.52
N GLN A 555 -7.82 24.77 -11.81
CA GLN A 555 -6.61 24.08 -12.27
C GLN A 555 -5.35 24.91 -12.04
N GLU A 556 -5.48 26.23 -12.19
CA GLU A 556 -4.44 27.22 -11.91
C GLU A 556 -3.87 27.06 -10.50
N GLY A 557 -4.72 27.16 -9.46
CA GLY A 557 -4.24 27.11 -8.09
C GLY A 557 -3.67 25.74 -7.70
N VAL A 558 -4.18 24.64 -8.28
CA VAL A 558 -3.61 23.31 -8.08
C VAL A 558 -2.23 23.18 -8.73
N ALA A 559 -2.05 23.73 -9.93
CA ALA A 559 -0.75 23.76 -10.61
C ALA A 559 0.27 24.65 -9.89
N LEU A 560 -0.14 25.83 -9.41
CA LEU A 560 0.69 26.71 -8.58
C LEU A 560 1.12 26.03 -7.28
N LEU A 561 0.20 25.32 -6.61
CA LEU A 561 0.52 24.56 -5.40
C LEU A 561 1.52 23.43 -5.68
N ALA A 562 1.37 22.70 -6.79
CA ALA A 562 2.30 21.64 -7.18
C ALA A 562 3.71 22.19 -7.43
N LEU A 563 3.83 23.32 -8.14
CA LEU A 563 5.09 24.01 -8.40
C LEU A 563 5.74 24.51 -7.11
N LEU A 564 4.97 25.20 -6.26
CA LEU A 564 5.43 25.67 -4.95
C LEU A 564 5.87 24.50 -4.06
N GLY A 565 5.14 23.39 -4.07
CA GLY A 565 5.47 22.19 -3.30
C GLY A 565 6.81 21.57 -3.70
N ASN A 566 7.08 21.46 -5.01
CA ASN A 566 8.34 20.93 -5.53
C ASN A 566 9.54 21.80 -5.08
N MET A 567 9.38 23.12 -5.15
CA MET A 567 10.43 24.07 -4.73
C MET A 567 10.59 24.11 -3.20
N ALA A 568 9.48 24.05 -2.47
CA ALA A 568 9.45 24.04 -1.02
C ALA A 568 10.22 22.85 -0.44
N TYR A 569 10.10 21.66 -1.05
CA TYR A 569 10.86 20.47 -0.62
C TYR A 569 12.37 20.73 -0.59
N ASN A 570 12.93 21.20 -1.71
CA ASN A 570 14.37 21.43 -1.84
C ASN A 570 14.86 22.53 -0.88
N SER A 571 14.10 23.63 -0.74
CA SER A 571 14.43 24.72 0.19
C SER A 571 14.37 24.25 1.65
N ALA A 572 13.29 23.58 2.07
CA ALA A 572 13.12 23.08 3.42
C ALA A 572 14.22 22.07 3.80
N PHE A 573 14.54 21.14 2.90
CA PHE A 573 15.58 20.14 3.13
C PHE A 573 16.98 20.78 3.27
N SER A 574 17.29 21.77 2.43
CA SER A 574 18.55 22.52 2.55
C SER A 574 18.62 23.28 3.89
N GLN A 575 17.57 24.01 4.24
CA GLN A 575 17.57 24.88 5.41
C GLN A 575 17.46 24.08 6.72
N LEU A 576 16.38 23.31 6.91
CA LEU A 576 16.04 22.70 8.19
C LEU A 576 16.88 21.44 8.48
N ARG A 577 17.29 20.69 7.45
CA ARG A 577 18.13 19.49 7.60
C ARG A 577 19.61 19.78 7.40
N THR A 578 20.00 20.38 6.28
CA THR A 578 21.44 20.47 5.95
C THR A 578 22.16 21.57 6.75
N LYS A 579 21.58 22.78 6.83
CA LYS A 579 22.20 23.92 7.52
C LYS A 579 21.92 23.93 9.02
N GLU A 580 20.66 23.73 9.42
CA GLU A 580 20.26 23.80 10.83
C GLU A 580 20.38 22.46 11.56
N GLN A 581 20.50 21.35 10.84
CA GLN A 581 20.68 20.01 11.40
C GLN A 581 19.63 19.63 12.45
N LEU A 582 18.38 20.08 12.27
CA LEU A 582 17.30 19.84 13.23
C LEU A 582 16.95 18.35 13.35
N GLY A 583 17.15 17.59 12.28
CA GLY A 583 17.04 16.15 12.30
C GLY A 583 17.15 15.52 10.91
N TYR A 584 17.22 14.19 10.89
CA TYR A 584 17.33 13.44 9.64
C TYR A 584 16.04 13.50 8.80
N LEU A 585 14.87 13.58 9.44
CA LEU A 585 13.59 13.63 8.73
C LEU A 585 13.10 15.06 8.64
N VAL A 586 13.13 15.60 7.42
CA VAL A 586 12.52 16.88 7.03
C VAL A 586 11.75 16.65 5.74
N SER A 587 10.51 17.12 5.69
CA SER A 587 9.65 17.07 4.51
C SER A 587 8.95 18.39 4.29
N ALA A 588 8.71 18.74 3.02
CA ALA A 588 7.71 19.73 2.62
C ALA A 588 7.01 19.19 1.37
N THR A 589 5.73 18.87 1.47
CA THR A 589 4.98 18.16 0.42
C THR A 589 3.55 18.64 0.33
N THR A 590 2.96 18.62 -0.85
CA THR A 590 1.53 18.87 -1.03
C THR A 590 0.72 17.70 -0.47
N ARG A 591 -0.33 18.00 0.31
CA ARG A 591 -1.30 17.01 0.81
C ARG A 591 -2.65 17.21 0.15
N THR A 592 -3.31 16.09 -0.13
CA THR A 592 -4.71 16.03 -0.56
C THR A 592 -5.48 15.15 0.42
N GLY A 593 -6.62 15.65 0.91
CA GLY A 593 -7.49 14.92 1.82
C GLY A 593 -8.52 14.08 1.07
N SER A 594 -9.12 13.10 1.76
CA SER A 594 -10.14 12.22 1.17
C SER A 594 -11.36 12.96 0.58
N GLY A 595 -11.63 14.19 1.03
CA GLY A 595 -12.68 15.07 0.49
C GLY A 595 -12.18 16.16 -0.47
N GLY A 596 -11.02 15.97 -1.11
CA GLY A 596 -10.52 16.85 -2.16
C GLY A 596 -9.88 18.17 -1.72
N GLY A 597 -9.72 18.40 -0.41
CA GLY A 597 -9.00 19.55 0.13
C GLY A 597 -7.49 19.43 -0.08
N TYR A 598 -6.83 20.55 -0.36
CA TYR A 598 -5.39 20.67 -0.59
C TYR A 598 -4.70 21.47 0.52
N ALA A 599 -3.46 21.10 0.82
CA ALA A 599 -2.60 21.79 1.77
C ALA A 599 -1.11 21.64 1.42
N LEU A 600 -0.26 22.52 1.96
CA LEU A 600 1.19 22.27 2.07
C LEU A 600 1.47 21.72 3.48
N SER A 601 2.13 20.57 3.58
CA SER A 601 2.54 19.96 4.85
C SER A 601 4.05 20.03 4.99
N VAL A 602 4.53 20.55 6.12
CA VAL A 602 5.95 20.65 6.46
C VAL A 602 6.19 19.89 7.75
N GLY A 603 7.03 18.87 7.69
CA GLY A 603 7.30 17.96 8.81
C GLY A 603 8.77 17.96 9.22
N VAL A 604 9.05 17.94 10.52
CA VAL A 604 10.41 17.79 11.07
C VAL A 604 10.38 16.84 12.26
N GLN A 605 11.30 15.87 12.31
CA GLN A 605 11.55 15.04 13.49
C GLN A 605 12.95 15.28 14.04
N SER A 606 13.06 15.52 15.34
CA SER A 606 14.32 15.84 16.03
C SER A 606 14.47 15.05 17.32
N SER A 607 15.69 14.59 17.62
CA SER A 607 16.02 13.93 18.90
C SER A 607 16.34 14.91 20.03
N THR A 608 16.51 16.20 19.72
CA THR A 608 17.02 17.22 20.66
C THR A 608 16.14 18.45 20.76
N THR A 609 15.51 18.86 19.66
CA THR A 609 14.73 20.09 19.59
C THR A 609 13.26 19.80 19.88
N LEU A 610 12.65 20.61 20.76
CA LEU A 610 11.26 20.44 21.17
C LEU A 610 10.28 20.91 20.07
N PRO A 611 9.05 20.35 20.02
CA PRO A 611 8.09 20.64 18.96
C PRO A 611 7.77 22.12 18.74
N ALA A 612 7.60 22.90 19.81
CA ALA A 612 7.31 24.34 19.69
C ALA A 612 8.46 25.12 19.03
N GLU A 613 9.72 24.74 19.29
CA GLU A 613 10.86 25.37 18.64
C GLU A 613 10.98 24.90 17.19
N LEU A 614 10.73 23.62 16.90
CA LEU A 614 10.68 23.12 15.51
C LEU A 614 9.65 23.88 14.67
N GLU A 615 8.49 24.17 15.25
CA GLU A 615 7.47 25.02 14.60
C GLU A 615 8.00 26.42 14.31
N ASN A 616 8.68 27.06 15.27
CA ASN A 616 9.31 28.37 15.06
C ASN A 616 10.34 28.33 13.92
N ARG A 617 11.12 27.24 13.81
CA ARG A 617 12.06 27.04 12.70
C ARG A 617 11.35 26.90 11.37
N ILE A 618 10.22 26.19 11.31
CA ILE A 618 9.39 26.09 10.10
C ILE A 618 8.82 27.47 9.73
N GLU A 619 8.30 28.24 10.67
CA GLU A 619 7.82 29.62 10.42
C GLU A 619 8.93 30.54 9.92
N ALA A 620 10.13 30.44 10.49
CA ALA A 620 11.30 31.21 10.03
C ALA A 620 11.75 30.77 8.62
N TRP A 621 11.67 29.47 8.32
CA TRP A 621 11.92 28.96 6.99
C TRP A 621 10.87 29.45 5.98
N LEU A 622 9.58 29.52 6.32
CA LEU A 622 8.56 30.08 5.42
C LEU A 622 8.90 31.53 5.00
N LEU A 623 9.40 32.36 5.93
CA LEU A 623 9.87 33.70 5.59
C LEU A 623 11.09 33.69 4.67
N THR A 624 12.00 32.74 4.89
CA THR A 624 13.19 32.54 4.04
C THR A 624 12.79 32.08 2.64
N PHE A 625 11.88 31.11 2.55
CA PHE A 625 11.38 30.59 1.28
C PHE A 625 10.60 31.66 0.51
N HIS A 626 9.79 32.48 1.17
CA HIS A 626 9.16 33.64 0.54
C HIS A 626 10.19 34.60 -0.06
N LYS A 627 11.24 34.93 0.70
CA LYS A 627 12.33 35.78 0.21
C LYS A 627 13.04 35.15 -0.99
N GLU A 628 13.32 33.85 -0.94
CA GLU A 628 13.90 33.09 -2.05
C GLU A 628 13.02 33.19 -3.31
N LEU A 629 11.69 33.07 -3.18
CA LEU A 629 10.75 33.23 -4.29
C LEU A 629 10.77 34.65 -4.88
N VAL A 630 10.79 35.68 -4.03
CA VAL A 630 10.83 37.09 -4.46
C VAL A 630 12.15 37.41 -5.17
N GLU A 631 13.28 36.91 -4.68
CA GLU A 631 14.61 37.16 -5.24
C GLU A 631 14.94 36.26 -6.43
N MET A 632 14.19 35.17 -6.66
CA MET A 632 14.43 34.21 -7.72
C MET A 632 14.35 34.86 -9.11
N SER A 633 15.30 34.55 -9.99
CA SER A 633 15.24 35.06 -11.36
C SER A 633 14.10 34.42 -12.15
N GLU A 634 13.58 35.15 -13.13
CA GLU A 634 12.53 34.68 -14.03
C GLU A 634 12.96 33.44 -14.81
N GLU A 635 14.23 33.35 -15.20
CA GLU A 635 14.79 32.18 -15.87
C GLU A 635 14.76 30.96 -14.96
N ARG A 636 15.08 31.11 -13.67
CA ARG A 636 15.00 29.99 -12.73
C ARG A 636 13.56 29.53 -12.51
N ILE A 637 12.60 30.45 -12.42
CA ILE A 637 11.17 30.12 -12.33
C ILE A 637 10.74 29.31 -13.58
N ALA A 638 11.19 29.73 -14.77
CA ALA A 638 10.92 28.99 -16.00
C ALA A 638 11.52 27.58 -16.00
N MET A 639 12.73 27.42 -15.48
CA MET A 639 13.36 26.09 -15.34
C MET A 639 12.59 25.18 -14.37
N GLU A 640 12.14 25.70 -13.22
CA GLU A 640 11.37 24.91 -12.24
C GLU A 640 9.99 24.52 -12.82
N ALA A 641 9.32 25.45 -13.49
CA ALA A 641 8.06 25.16 -14.19
C ALA A 641 8.25 24.09 -15.28
N ALA A 642 9.30 24.20 -16.09
CA ALA A 642 9.63 23.21 -17.11
C ALA A 642 9.92 21.83 -16.51
N ALA A 643 10.58 21.75 -15.36
CA ALA A 643 10.82 20.49 -14.65
C ALA A 643 9.51 19.84 -14.17
N VAL A 644 8.58 20.61 -13.61
CA VAL A 644 7.25 20.12 -13.21
C VAL A 644 6.42 19.71 -14.43
N VAL A 645 6.47 20.46 -15.53
CA VAL A 645 5.82 20.09 -16.80
C VAL A 645 6.37 18.76 -17.33
N ALA A 646 7.69 18.56 -17.29
CA ALA A 646 8.31 17.31 -17.71
C ALA A 646 7.84 16.13 -16.86
N GLN A 647 7.72 16.29 -15.53
CA GLN A 647 7.17 15.27 -14.64
C GLN A 647 5.69 14.98 -14.92
N LEU A 648 4.87 16.00 -15.16
CA LEU A 648 3.44 15.83 -15.46
C LEU A 648 3.19 15.12 -16.80
N ARG A 649 4.10 15.30 -17.77
CA ARG A 649 4.06 14.70 -19.11
C ARG A 649 4.88 13.42 -19.23
N GLU A 650 5.48 12.95 -18.15
CA GLU A 650 6.17 11.67 -18.13
C GLU A 650 5.19 10.58 -18.55
N ARG A 651 5.57 9.81 -19.57
CA ARG A 651 4.72 8.76 -20.12
C ARG A 651 4.73 7.57 -19.17
N ASP A 652 3.58 6.94 -19.04
CA ASP A 652 3.49 5.65 -18.38
C ASP A 652 4.37 4.64 -19.15
N MET A 653 5.27 3.94 -18.42
CA MET A 653 6.29 3.07 -19.05
C MET A 653 5.80 1.64 -19.27
N LYS A 654 4.74 1.26 -18.55
CA LYS A 654 4.13 -0.08 -18.56
C LYS A 654 2.62 0.03 -18.39
N LEU A 655 1.91 -1.00 -18.80
CA LEU A 655 0.44 -1.05 -18.77
C LEU A 655 -0.11 -0.80 -17.36
N SER A 656 0.57 -1.31 -16.33
CA SER A 656 0.13 -1.12 -14.94
C SER A 656 0.14 0.35 -14.48
N ASP A 657 1.05 1.17 -15.02
CA ASP A 657 1.17 2.59 -14.66
C ASP A 657 0.00 3.37 -15.29
N GLU A 658 -0.29 3.10 -16.56
CA GLU A 658 -1.44 3.69 -17.26
C GLU A 658 -2.77 3.30 -16.61
N VAL A 659 -2.94 2.00 -16.27
CA VAL A 659 -4.10 1.51 -15.52
C VAL A 659 -4.23 2.23 -14.18
N GLY A 660 -3.12 2.41 -13.46
CA GLY A 660 -3.09 3.12 -12.17
C GLY A 660 -3.50 4.59 -12.30
N SER A 661 -3.01 5.25 -13.35
CA SER A 661 -3.31 6.65 -13.68
C SER A 661 -4.82 6.83 -13.95
N TYR A 662 -5.40 6.05 -14.87
CA TYR A 662 -6.82 6.14 -15.18
C TYR A 662 -7.73 5.68 -14.05
N TRP A 663 -7.37 4.59 -13.35
CA TRP A 663 -8.13 4.15 -12.19
C TRP A 663 -8.15 5.23 -11.11
N GLY A 664 -7.03 5.93 -10.90
CA GLY A 664 -6.97 7.08 -10.01
C GLY A 664 -7.98 8.18 -10.37
N GLU A 665 -8.04 8.59 -11.64
CA GLU A 665 -9.00 9.61 -12.11
C GLU A 665 -10.47 9.14 -11.99
N ILE A 666 -10.75 7.85 -12.23
CA ILE A 666 -12.09 7.28 -12.02
C ILE A 666 -12.46 7.36 -10.54
N MET A 667 -11.57 6.91 -9.66
CA MET A 667 -11.83 6.88 -8.22
C MET A 667 -11.98 8.26 -7.59
N LEU A 668 -11.31 9.29 -8.12
CA LEU A 668 -11.51 10.69 -7.68
C LEU A 668 -12.95 11.17 -7.86
N THR A 669 -13.72 10.53 -8.74
CA THR A 669 -15.12 10.87 -9.00
C THR A 669 -16.11 9.95 -8.29
N GLU A 670 -15.67 8.92 -7.56
CA GLU A 670 -16.53 7.83 -7.04
C GLU A 670 -17.68 8.33 -6.13
N THR A 671 -17.40 9.36 -5.34
CA THR A 671 -18.30 9.96 -4.35
C THR A 671 -19.15 11.09 -4.93
N LEU A 672 -18.91 11.49 -6.18
CA LEU A 672 -19.64 12.57 -6.83
C LEU A 672 -21.02 12.09 -7.31
N SER A 673 -21.96 13.04 -7.42
CA SER A 673 -23.26 12.81 -8.09
C SER A 673 -23.04 12.39 -9.55
N GLU A 674 -23.95 11.61 -10.14
CA GLU A 674 -23.80 11.07 -11.49
C GLU A 674 -23.60 12.18 -12.55
N LYS A 675 -24.16 13.37 -12.34
CA LYS A 675 -23.96 14.55 -13.22
C LYS A 675 -22.52 15.06 -13.26
N LEU A 676 -21.77 14.90 -12.18
CA LEU A 676 -20.39 15.38 -12.01
C LEU A 676 -19.36 14.24 -12.08
N LYS A 677 -19.83 13.00 -12.28
CA LYS A 677 -19.04 11.77 -12.22
C LYS A 677 -18.24 11.48 -13.49
N GLN A 678 -17.61 12.50 -14.05
CA GLN A 678 -16.86 12.41 -15.29
C GLN A 678 -15.36 12.50 -14.99
N PRO A 679 -14.61 11.39 -15.10
CA PRO A 679 -13.18 11.38 -14.83
C PRO A 679 -12.42 12.34 -15.73
N ALA A 680 -11.52 13.13 -15.13
CA ALA A 680 -10.71 14.11 -15.84
C ALA A 680 -9.39 13.49 -16.35
N PHE A 681 -9.48 12.60 -17.34
CA PHE A 681 -8.31 11.86 -17.84
C PHE A 681 -7.19 12.74 -18.43
N ASP A 682 -7.49 13.99 -18.81
CA ASP A 682 -6.56 14.99 -19.32
C ASP A 682 -6.04 15.96 -18.23
N ARG A 683 -6.31 15.71 -16.94
CA ARG A 683 -5.97 16.62 -15.83
C ARG A 683 -4.48 16.98 -15.81
N LYS A 684 -3.60 15.99 -15.93
CA LYS A 684 -2.14 16.20 -15.96
C LYS A 684 -1.72 17.07 -17.15
N GLU A 685 -2.31 16.84 -18.33
CA GLU A 685 -2.01 17.63 -19.53
C GLU A 685 -2.53 19.06 -19.40
N ARG A 686 -3.72 19.27 -18.82
CA ARG A 686 -4.23 20.61 -18.54
C ARG A 686 -3.34 21.37 -17.55
N MET A 687 -2.86 20.71 -16.50
CA MET A 687 -1.89 21.29 -15.57
C MET A 687 -0.55 21.60 -16.26
N ALA A 688 -0.05 20.71 -17.11
CA ALA A 688 1.18 20.90 -17.87
C ALA A 688 1.07 22.08 -18.85
N LYS A 689 -0.07 22.23 -19.55
CA LYS A 689 -0.36 23.38 -20.40
C LYS A 689 -0.35 24.69 -19.63
N PHE A 690 -0.98 24.72 -18.45
CA PHE A 690 -1.00 25.89 -17.58
C PHE A 690 0.42 26.34 -17.16
N LEU A 691 1.31 25.39 -16.87
CA LEU A 691 2.69 25.66 -16.50
C LEU A 691 3.64 25.84 -17.69
N THR A 692 3.17 25.68 -18.92
CA THR A 692 3.96 25.93 -20.14
C THR A 692 4.01 27.43 -20.41
N LEU A 693 5.20 28.01 -20.30
CA LEU A 693 5.40 29.45 -20.40
C LEU A 693 5.54 29.92 -21.86
N ARG A 694 5.11 31.17 -22.12
CA ARG A 694 5.36 31.84 -23.41
C ARG A 694 6.73 32.52 -23.41
N ASP A 695 7.44 32.42 -24.53
CA ASP A 695 8.68 33.17 -24.73
C ASP A 695 8.37 34.67 -24.84
N GLY A 696 8.90 35.46 -23.90
CA GLY A 696 8.76 36.92 -23.87
C GLY A 696 9.49 37.66 -25.01
N ASN A 697 10.02 36.95 -26.01
CA ASN A 697 10.91 37.47 -27.05
C ASN A 697 10.38 37.23 -28.48
N THR A 698 9.07 37.14 -28.68
CA THR A 698 8.45 37.02 -30.01
C THR A 698 8.28 38.40 -30.66
N ASN A 699 9.38 38.96 -31.14
CA ASN A 699 9.32 39.92 -32.24
C ASN A 699 9.01 39.13 -33.54
N GLY A 700 7.73 38.88 -33.80
CA GLY A 700 7.21 38.79 -35.17
C GLY A 700 7.35 37.48 -35.96
N ASP A 701 7.34 36.30 -35.35
CA ASP A 701 7.11 35.04 -36.10
C ASP A 701 5.71 34.47 -35.83
N LEU A 702 4.84 34.59 -36.84
CA LEU A 702 3.40 34.30 -36.85
C LEU A 702 3.03 32.81 -36.88
N HIS A 703 3.90 31.88 -36.45
CA HIS A 703 3.66 30.44 -36.63
C HIS A 703 3.86 29.51 -35.42
N ALA A 704 4.05 30.04 -34.21
CA ALA A 704 3.83 29.24 -33.01
C ALA A 704 2.41 29.52 -32.49
N ASN A 705 1.51 28.55 -32.61
CA ASN A 705 0.22 28.54 -31.90
C ASN A 705 0.50 28.50 -30.38
N VAL A 706 0.83 29.64 -29.80
CA VAL A 706 0.91 29.82 -28.34
C VAL A 706 -0.50 30.14 -27.88
N ASP A 707 -1.16 29.17 -27.24
CA ASP A 707 -2.50 29.31 -26.67
C ASP A 707 -2.60 30.57 -25.79
N GLU A 708 -3.75 31.26 -25.85
CA GLU A 708 -4.09 32.48 -25.08
C GLU A 708 -3.99 32.33 -23.54
N GLN A 709 -3.72 31.12 -23.03
CA GLN A 709 -3.69 30.78 -21.59
C GLN A 709 -2.28 30.64 -20.98
N SER A 710 -1.21 30.95 -21.71
CA SER A 710 0.18 30.80 -21.24
C SER A 710 0.72 32.05 -20.51
N PHE A 711 1.45 31.85 -19.41
CA PHE A 711 2.07 32.94 -18.63
C PHE A 711 3.48 33.27 -19.13
N THR A 712 3.88 34.54 -19.00
CA THR A 712 5.32 34.87 -18.94
C THR A 712 5.92 34.36 -17.63
N PRO A 713 7.25 34.11 -17.58
CA PRO A 713 7.93 33.81 -16.33
C PRO A 713 7.68 34.84 -15.21
N ALA A 714 7.62 36.13 -15.55
CA ALA A 714 7.31 37.22 -14.62
C ALA A 714 5.90 37.10 -14.02
N GLU A 715 4.89 36.83 -14.87
CA GLU A 715 3.50 36.65 -14.42
C GLU A 715 3.36 35.41 -13.54
N LEU A 716 4.00 34.29 -13.90
CA LEU A 716 3.98 33.07 -13.09
C LEU A 716 4.62 33.32 -11.72
N LYS A 717 5.78 33.98 -11.70
CA LYS A 717 6.47 34.36 -10.46
C LYS A 717 5.57 35.21 -9.56
N GLN A 718 4.91 36.24 -10.11
CA GLN A 718 4.01 37.08 -9.33
C GLN A 718 2.82 36.28 -8.77
N LYS A 719 2.21 35.40 -9.57
CA LYS A 719 1.13 34.52 -9.12
C LYS A 719 1.55 33.56 -8.01
N MET A 720 2.78 33.04 -8.06
CA MET A 720 3.33 32.21 -6.99
C MET A 720 3.51 33.00 -5.69
N ILE A 721 3.99 34.25 -5.77
CA ILE A 721 4.13 35.15 -4.63
C ILE A 721 2.75 35.48 -4.04
N ASP A 722 1.79 35.87 -4.88
CA ASP A 722 0.42 36.18 -4.44
C ASP A 722 -0.26 34.96 -3.78
N PHE A 723 -0.04 33.76 -4.32
CA PHE A 723 -0.53 32.51 -3.73
C PHE A 723 0.11 32.25 -2.37
N PHE A 724 1.42 32.43 -2.25
CA PHE A 724 2.15 32.31 -0.98
C PHE A 724 1.63 33.32 0.04
N ASP A 725 1.53 34.60 -0.34
CA ASP A 725 1.10 35.69 0.53
C ASP A 725 -0.32 35.47 1.02
N ARG A 726 -1.20 34.94 0.17
CA ARG A 726 -2.58 34.64 0.54
C ARG A 726 -2.69 33.46 1.50
N HIS A 727 -1.97 32.37 1.27
CA HIS A 727 -2.24 31.10 1.96
C HIS A 727 -1.19 30.68 2.99
N PHE A 728 0.07 31.08 2.83
CA PHE A 728 1.20 30.61 3.64
C PHE A 728 1.75 31.69 4.57
N SER A 729 1.65 32.98 4.21
CA SER A 729 2.13 34.08 5.03
C SER A 729 1.42 34.17 6.38
N ALA A 730 2.19 34.28 7.47
CA ALA A 730 1.67 34.37 8.84
C ALA A 730 0.77 35.59 9.09
N GLU A 731 0.94 36.65 8.31
CA GLU A 731 0.15 37.88 8.42
C GLU A 731 -1.14 37.83 7.60
N SER A 732 -1.34 36.79 6.78
CA SER A 732 -2.53 36.67 5.96
C SER A 732 -3.79 36.41 6.81
N PRO A 733 -4.87 37.20 6.63
CA PRO A 733 -6.14 36.91 7.27
C PRO A 733 -6.80 35.64 6.73
N GLU A 734 -6.35 35.14 5.57
CA GLU A 734 -6.87 33.93 4.93
C GLU A 734 -6.09 32.66 5.30
N ARG A 735 -4.95 32.78 6.00
CA ARG A 735 -4.13 31.63 6.39
C ARG A 735 -4.90 30.69 7.31
N ARG A 736 -4.89 29.41 6.95
CA ARG A 736 -5.51 28.30 7.70
C ARG A 736 -4.43 27.28 7.98
N ALA A 737 -4.11 27.06 9.25
CA ALA A 737 -2.99 26.19 9.63
C ALA A 737 -3.26 25.34 10.88
N ILE A 738 -2.72 24.13 10.89
CA ILE A 738 -2.64 23.28 12.08
C ILE A 738 -1.17 23.05 12.37
N SER A 739 -0.79 23.11 13.64
CA SER A 739 0.46 22.55 14.14
C SER A 739 0.15 21.29 14.95
N SER A 740 0.65 20.14 14.51
CA SER A 740 0.57 18.89 15.22
C SER A 740 1.94 18.57 15.82
N ARG A 741 2.04 18.62 17.14
CA ARG A 741 3.26 18.48 17.93
C ARG A 741 3.25 17.15 18.66
N VAL A 742 4.29 16.35 18.45
CA VAL A 742 4.46 15.08 19.15
C VAL A 742 5.72 15.17 20.00
N TYR A 743 5.54 15.09 21.31
CA TYR A 743 6.64 15.16 22.28
C TYR A 743 7.20 13.76 22.52
N GLY A 744 8.53 13.63 22.46
CA GLY A 744 9.23 12.49 23.04
C GLY A 744 9.26 12.60 24.56
N GLN A 745 9.75 11.55 25.24
CA GLN A 745 9.68 11.49 26.70
C GLN A 745 10.45 12.62 27.42
N LYS A 746 11.50 13.18 26.80
CA LYS A 746 12.23 14.35 27.34
C LYS A 746 11.36 15.61 27.43
N GLY A 747 10.36 15.73 26.56
CA GLY A 747 9.40 16.85 26.53
C GLY A 747 8.12 16.60 27.34
N LYS A 748 8.01 15.47 28.05
CA LYS A 748 6.78 15.04 28.72
C LYS A 748 6.24 16.06 29.72
N SER A 749 7.10 16.70 30.52
CA SER A 749 6.63 17.69 31.50
C SER A 749 5.96 18.89 30.82
N ILE A 750 6.50 19.36 29.69
CA ILE A 750 5.94 20.47 28.92
C ILE A 750 4.57 20.09 28.35
N TYR A 751 4.47 18.89 27.76
CA TYR A 751 3.19 18.37 27.27
C TYR A 751 2.15 18.30 28.40
N LEU A 752 2.50 17.71 29.55
CA LEU A 752 1.61 17.60 30.71
C LEU A 752 1.16 18.97 31.23
N ASP A 753 2.08 19.94 31.27
CA ASP A 753 1.77 21.31 31.68
C ASP A 753 0.80 22.00 30.71
N ASN A 754 0.72 21.57 29.45
CA ASN A 754 -0.17 22.15 28.44
C ASN A 754 -1.55 21.50 28.39
N ILE A 755 -1.75 20.34 29.00
CA ILE A 755 -3.07 19.68 29.03
C ILE A 755 -4.09 20.60 29.69
N GLY A 756 -5.22 20.82 29.01
CA GLY A 756 -6.31 21.66 29.49
C GLY A 756 -6.03 23.17 29.42
N LYS A 757 -4.84 23.59 28.96
CA LYS A 757 -4.61 24.99 28.62
C LYS A 757 -5.45 25.34 27.39
N PRO A 758 -6.02 26.55 27.36
CA PRO A 758 -6.75 26.97 26.18
C PRO A 758 -5.87 26.95 24.93
N GLY A 759 -6.41 26.47 23.80
CA GLY A 759 -5.75 26.53 22.49
C GLY A 759 -4.90 25.30 22.16
N TYR A 760 -4.71 24.41 23.13
CA TYR A 760 -4.05 23.12 22.97
C TYR A 760 -5.10 22.01 22.95
N LEU A 761 -5.08 21.21 21.88
CA LEU A 761 -5.87 19.98 21.78
C LEU A 761 -4.94 18.82 22.16
N SER A 762 -5.04 18.35 23.41
CA SER A 762 -4.02 17.45 23.99
C SER A 762 -4.54 16.04 24.27
N ASN A 763 -5.83 15.80 24.03
CA ASN A 763 -6.45 14.49 24.16
C ASN A 763 -7.47 14.23 23.04
N TYR A 764 -7.91 12.98 22.93
CA TYR A 764 -8.88 12.56 21.93
C TYR A 764 -10.23 13.29 22.02
N ASP A 765 -10.74 13.54 23.23
CA ASP A 765 -12.02 14.23 23.41
C ASP A 765 -11.94 15.69 22.93
N ASP A 766 -10.82 16.38 23.14
CA ASP A 766 -10.58 17.74 22.62
C ASP A 766 -10.67 17.77 21.09
N ILE A 767 -9.96 16.84 20.43
CA ILE A 767 -9.96 16.68 18.97
C ILE A 767 -11.38 16.36 18.49
N ARG A 768 -12.09 15.43 19.15
CA ARG A 768 -13.46 15.06 18.79
C ARG A 768 -14.42 16.23 18.91
N HIS A 769 -14.36 17.00 20.00
CA HIS A 769 -15.22 18.17 20.17
C HIS A 769 -14.93 19.23 19.10
N MET A 770 -13.65 19.45 18.77
CA MET A 770 -13.27 20.34 17.68
C MET A 770 -13.79 19.84 16.33
N GLN A 771 -13.65 18.55 16.02
CA GLN A 771 -14.20 17.94 14.80
C GLN A 771 -15.73 18.12 14.72
N GLN A 772 -16.46 17.84 15.80
CA GLN A 772 -17.92 17.99 15.85
C GLN A 772 -18.34 19.44 15.61
N PHE A 773 -17.64 20.38 16.25
CA PHE A 773 -17.85 21.81 16.04
C PHE A 773 -17.60 22.19 14.58
N MET A 774 -16.42 21.85 14.03
CA MET A 774 -16.05 22.15 12.64
C MET A 774 -16.97 21.48 11.61
N SER A 775 -17.51 20.31 11.93
CA SER A 775 -18.49 19.61 11.08
C SER A 775 -19.86 20.28 11.08
N SER A 776 -20.23 20.94 12.19
CA SER A 776 -21.48 21.70 12.34
C SER A 776 -21.38 23.12 11.79
N TRP A 777 -20.17 23.68 11.73
CA TRP A 777 -19.88 24.90 11.01
C TRP A 777 -20.16 24.63 9.53
N PRO A 778 -20.87 25.48 8.78
CA PRO A 778 -21.22 25.18 7.40
C PRO A 778 -19.94 24.84 6.63
N ALA A 779 -19.80 23.55 6.32
CA ALA A 779 -19.00 23.11 5.20
C ALA A 779 -19.61 23.83 4.00
N ILE A 780 -19.04 24.99 3.67
CA ILE A 780 -19.61 25.85 2.64
C ILE A 780 -19.68 24.98 1.38
N PRO A 781 -20.79 24.99 0.61
CA PRO A 781 -20.96 24.18 -0.59
C PRO A 781 -19.77 24.18 -1.57
N TYR A 782 -18.86 25.16 -1.48
CA TYR A 782 -17.61 25.24 -2.24
C TYR A 782 -16.55 24.17 -1.94
N TRP A 783 -16.64 23.43 -0.83
CA TRP A 783 -15.71 22.34 -0.47
C TRP A 783 -16.33 20.95 -0.69
N LEU A 784 -17.51 20.92 -1.32
CA LEU A 784 -18.27 19.73 -1.67
C LEU A 784 -18.29 19.59 -3.18
N ILE A 785 -17.19 19.12 -3.75
CA ILE A 785 -17.24 18.26 -4.94
C ILE A 785 -16.24 17.17 -4.65
#